data_AF-A0A5J5A288-F1
#
_entry.id   AF-A0A5J5A288-F1
#
_cell.length_a   1.000
_cell.length_b   1.000
_cell.length_c   1.000
_cell.angle_alpha   90.00
_cell.angle_beta   90.00
_cell.angle_gamma   90.00
#
_symmetry.space_group_name_H-M   'P 1'
#
loop_
_entity.id
_entity.type
_entity.pdbx_description
1 polymer ?
#
loop_
_entity_poly.entity_id
_entity_poly.type
_entity_poly.pdbx_seq_one_letter_code
_entity_poly.pdbx_strand_id
1 'polypeptide(L)'
;MKLKKRRALEVPPKIRSFINSVTAAPLENIEEPLKGFVWEFDKGDFHHWVDLFDHFGTFFEKHIKSRKDLQFEDNFLESDPPFPSEAVLQILHVIRIILENCTNKHFYSSYEHHLSSLLASTDVDVVEACLQTLAAFLKKTIGKYIIRDASLNSKLFAFAQGWGGKEEGLGLIPCAVENGSEPIAHELGSTLHFEFYAVNELSNELPATEQSTRGLQIIHLPNINTRQESDLELLSKLVKEYRVPSSLRLSLWTRLRFARAFSSFAARQQYTCIRLYAFIVMVQACGNTDDLVSFFNTEPEFINELVSLQSYEDAVPEKIRILSLLSLVSLCHDRSHQPSVLAAVTTGGHRGILSSLMQKAIDSVICNSSKWSVAFAEALLSLVTVLVSSSSGCSAMREAGFIPALLPLLKDTDPQHLHLVSTAVQVLEAFMDYSNPAAALFRDLGGFDDTISRLKVEVSYVENCPKQQVTLTELDSSECSSTWVGTGPTGTSTELDNMQSLYSEALVAYHRRLLMKALLRAISLGTYAPGTTARICGSEENLLPHCLCSIFRRAKDFGGGVFSLAATVMSDIIHKDPTCFPILEAAGLPSAFMDAVMDGALCSAEAITCIPHCLDALCLNNNGLQAVKDHNALRCFVKIFTSRLYLCALAGDTPGSLSSGLDELMRHASSLRGPGVDMLIEILDVIAKIGSGPEATASFTDSPCCSTPLPMETDAEERNLVSSDDKELCKIENSEQHLEQSSDTSLLNIESFLPDCVSNAACLLETVLQNADTCRIFVEKKGIEAVLQLFTLPSMPLQVSVGQSISVAFKNFSPQHSASLARVVCSFLREHLKLTNELLISVGGTQLAQLEATKRTKVLRCLSSLEGILSLSNSLLKGSTTVVSELGTSDSEVLKDLGRAYREILWQISLCCDCKVDEKRNVEPEPG
;
A
#
# COMPACT_ATOMS: atom_id res chain seq x y z
N MET A 1 25.00 5.36 8.66
CA MET A 1 24.54 3.97 8.89
C MET A 1 24.03 3.49 7.53
N LYS A 2 24.58 2.42 6.93
CA LYS A 2 24.16 1.97 5.60
C LYS A 2 22.79 1.30 5.66
N LEU A 3 21.95 1.55 4.66
CA LEU A 3 20.61 0.99 4.54
C LEU A 3 20.70 -0.53 4.34
N LYS A 4 19.86 -1.30 5.05
CA LYS A 4 19.79 -2.77 4.90
C LYS A 4 18.55 -3.14 4.08
N LYS A 5 18.74 -3.87 2.98
CA LYS A 5 17.65 -4.48 2.19
C LYS A 5 16.89 -5.47 3.08
N ARG A 6 15.58 -5.24 3.27
CA ARG A 6 14.70 -6.14 4.06
C ARG A 6 14.19 -7.35 3.26
N ARG A 7 14.27 -7.32 1.92
CA ARG A 7 13.93 -8.44 1.02
C ARG A 7 14.94 -8.49 -0.12
N ALA A 8 15.33 -9.70 -0.53
CA ALA A 8 16.06 -9.94 -1.77
C ALA A 8 15.09 -9.86 -2.96
N LEU A 9 14.57 -8.67 -3.25
CA LEU A 9 13.79 -8.41 -4.47
C LEU A 9 14.75 -8.06 -5.60
N GLU A 10 14.54 -8.69 -6.76
CA GLU A 10 15.37 -8.44 -7.93
C GLU A 10 15.12 -7.03 -8.47
N VAL A 11 16.14 -6.17 -8.40
CA VAL A 11 16.04 -4.78 -8.89
C VAL A 11 15.86 -4.78 -10.41
N PRO A 12 14.83 -4.11 -10.96
CA PRO A 12 14.62 -4.00 -12.40
C PRO A 12 15.87 -3.50 -13.15
N PRO A 13 16.18 -4.04 -14.35
CA PRO A 13 17.44 -3.79 -15.03
C PRO A 13 17.66 -2.31 -15.39
N LYS A 14 16.59 -1.58 -15.76
CA LYS A 14 16.65 -0.15 -16.03
C LYS A 14 17.02 0.67 -14.79
N ILE A 15 16.40 0.38 -13.65
CA ILE A 15 16.72 1.03 -12.36
C ILE A 15 18.17 0.71 -11.98
N ARG A 16 18.59 -0.56 -12.09
CA ARG A 16 19.96 -0.99 -11.81
C ARG A 16 21.00 -0.26 -12.69
N SER A 17 20.70 -0.09 -13.98
CA SER A 17 21.58 0.64 -14.90
C SER A 17 21.76 2.10 -14.48
N PHE A 18 20.67 2.78 -14.10
CA PHE A 18 20.73 4.17 -13.64
C PHE A 18 21.50 4.30 -12.31
N ILE A 19 21.26 3.41 -11.35
CA ILE A 19 22.00 3.39 -10.08
C ILE A 19 23.50 3.19 -10.35
N ASN A 20 23.84 2.26 -11.24
CA ASN A 20 25.24 2.00 -11.61
C ASN A 20 25.90 3.21 -12.29
N SER A 21 25.18 3.95 -13.15
CA SER A 21 25.74 5.14 -13.79
C SER A 21 26.02 6.28 -12.80
N VAL A 22 25.13 6.47 -11.81
CA VAL A 22 25.33 7.50 -10.77
C VAL A 22 26.45 7.09 -9.82
N THR A 23 26.45 5.84 -9.35
CA THR A 23 27.46 5.35 -8.39
C THR A 23 28.86 5.20 -8.98
N ALA A 24 28.99 5.13 -10.31
CA ALA A 24 30.27 5.15 -11.00
C ALA A 24 30.87 6.56 -11.14
N ALA A 25 30.06 7.62 -11.03
CA ALA A 25 30.54 8.99 -11.08
C ALA A 25 31.25 9.39 -9.77
N PRO A 26 32.30 10.24 -9.83
CA PRO A 26 32.90 10.79 -8.63
C PRO A 26 31.89 11.70 -7.91
N LEU A 27 31.97 11.73 -6.57
CA LEU A 27 31.06 12.54 -5.74
C LEU A 27 31.10 14.03 -6.08
N GLU A 28 32.21 14.54 -6.61
CA GLU A 28 32.36 15.94 -7.02
C GLU A 28 31.55 16.32 -8.27
N ASN A 29 31.17 15.36 -9.13
CA ASN A 29 30.45 15.59 -10.39
C ASN A 29 29.11 14.83 -10.42
N ILE A 30 28.52 14.59 -9.25
CA ILE A 30 27.29 13.80 -9.12
C ILE A 30 26.10 14.46 -9.85
N GLU A 31 26.14 15.77 -10.11
CA GLU A 31 25.11 16.52 -10.81
C GLU A 31 24.94 16.12 -12.29
N GLU A 32 26.00 15.70 -12.98
CA GLU A 32 25.96 15.37 -14.41
C GLU A 32 25.00 14.21 -14.73
N PRO A 33 25.09 13.04 -14.07
CA PRO A 33 24.16 11.94 -14.31
C PRO A 33 22.73 12.21 -13.78
N LEU A 34 22.52 13.25 -12.97
CA LEU A 34 21.21 13.55 -12.34
C LEU A 34 20.39 14.60 -13.13
N LYS A 35 21.02 15.53 -13.86
CA LYS A 35 20.37 16.69 -14.52
C LYS A 35 19.24 16.37 -15.51
N GLY A 36 19.10 15.12 -15.96
CA GLY A 36 18.07 14.67 -16.90
C GLY A 36 17.14 13.58 -16.36
N PHE A 37 17.14 13.31 -15.05
CA PHE A 37 16.33 12.24 -14.49
C PHE A 37 14.83 12.55 -14.58
N VAL A 38 14.09 11.66 -15.24
CA VAL A 38 12.63 11.68 -15.36
C VAL A 38 12.08 10.31 -14.95
N TRP A 39 10.88 10.29 -14.36
CA TRP A 39 10.24 9.05 -13.96
C TRP A 39 9.67 8.30 -15.17
N GLU A 40 10.37 7.27 -15.63
CA GLU A 40 9.94 6.43 -16.76
C GLU A 40 9.27 5.12 -16.34
N PHE A 41 9.12 4.89 -15.03
CA PHE A 41 8.65 3.61 -14.47
C PHE A 41 7.14 3.66 -14.14
N ASP A 42 6.56 2.51 -13.85
CA ASP A 42 5.27 2.43 -13.16
C ASP A 42 5.44 2.84 -11.67
N LYS A 43 4.43 2.60 -10.82
CA LYS A 43 4.60 2.84 -9.38
C LYS A 43 5.74 1.97 -8.83
N GLY A 44 6.78 2.62 -8.30
CA GLY A 44 8.02 1.96 -7.90
C GLY A 44 8.01 1.44 -6.46
N ASP A 45 8.83 0.43 -6.19
CA ASP A 45 9.20 0.05 -4.82
C ASP A 45 10.47 0.80 -4.40
N PHE A 46 10.38 1.56 -3.31
CA PHE A 46 11.50 2.31 -2.73
C PHE A 46 12.70 1.42 -2.43
N HIS A 47 12.50 0.14 -2.09
CA HIS A 47 13.59 -0.79 -1.79
C HIS A 47 14.56 -0.99 -2.97
N HIS A 48 14.11 -0.76 -4.21
CA HIS A 48 14.96 -0.81 -5.40
C HIS A 48 15.95 0.36 -5.48
N TRP A 49 15.68 1.45 -4.78
CA TRP A 49 16.45 2.71 -4.83
C TRP A 49 17.40 2.89 -3.63
N VAL A 50 17.41 1.93 -2.71
CA VAL A 50 18.20 1.98 -1.46
C VAL A 50 19.68 2.26 -1.71
N ASP A 51 20.29 1.62 -2.71
CA ASP A 51 21.71 1.78 -3.02
C ASP A 51 22.05 3.22 -3.49
N LEU A 52 21.12 3.87 -4.20
CA LEU A 52 21.24 5.27 -4.61
C LEU A 52 21.12 6.22 -3.42
N PHE A 53 20.17 5.97 -2.52
CA PHE A 53 20.00 6.75 -1.30
C PHE A 53 21.19 6.58 -0.34
N ASP A 54 21.82 5.41 -0.27
CA ASP A 54 23.07 5.24 0.47
C ASP A 54 24.19 6.10 -0.13
N HIS A 55 24.28 6.17 -1.47
CA HIS A 55 25.26 7.01 -2.15
C HIS A 55 25.03 8.51 -1.89
N PHE A 56 23.79 8.99 -1.99
CA PHE A 56 23.45 10.37 -1.60
C PHE A 56 23.74 10.66 -0.12
N GLY A 57 23.54 9.68 0.77
CA GLY A 57 23.93 9.79 2.18
C GLY A 57 25.44 10.00 2.35
N THR A 58 26.28 9.31 1.56
CA THR A 58 27.73 9.54 1.60
C THR A 58 28.14 10.93 1.11
N PHE A 59 27.42 11.49 0.13
CA PHE A 59 27.63 12.87 -0.33
C PHE A 59 27.33 13.87 0.81
N PHE A 60 26.18 13.75 1.47
CA PHE A 60 25.81 14.64 2.57
C PHE A 60 26.74 14.54 3.78
N GLU A 61 27.21 13.34 4.13
CA GLU A 61 28.20 13.15 5.20
C GLU A 61 29.55 13.82 4.87
N LYS A 62 30.00 13.80 3.60
CA LYS A 62 31.27 14.40 3.17
C LYS A 62 31.20 15.92 3.01
N HIS A 63 30.12 16.45 2.43
CA HIS A 63 30.04 17.84 1.98
C HIS A 63 29.15 18.76 2.82
N ILE A 64 28.20 18.22 3.61
CA ILE A 64 27.21 19.02 4.36
C ILE A 64 27.43 18.94 5.87
N LYS A 65 27.69 17.74 6.41
CA LYS A 65 27.71 17.52 7.87
C LYS A 65 28.80 18.29 8.63
N SER A 66 29.96 18.49 8.03
CA SER A 66 31.11 19.14 8.68
C SER A 66 31.14 20.67 8.53
N ARG A 67 30.15 21.27 7.85
CA ARG A 67 30.17 22.71 7.55
C ARG A 67 29.70 23.53 8.74
N LYS A 68 30.43 24.59 9.06
CA LYS A 68 30.15 25.48 10.20
C LYS A 68 29.09 26.52 9.86
N ASP A 69 29.02 26.94 8.60
CA ASP A 69 28.03 27.88 8.08
C ASP A 69 26.58 27.42 8.30
N LEU A 70 26.30 26.12 8.21
CA LEU A 70 24.97 25.53 8.45
C LEU A 70 24.65 25.23 9.92
N GLN A 71 25.67 25.14 10.79
CA GLN A 71 25.48 24.79 12.21
C GLN A 71 25.42 26.03 13.12
N PHE A 72 25.82 27.21 12.62
CA PHE A 72 25.93 28.45 13.39
C PHE A 72 26.74 28.30 14.69
N GLU A 73 27.76 27.41 14.67
CA GLU A 73 28.74 27.26 15.74
C GLU A 73 29.67 28.48 15.82
N ASP A 74 30.31 28.71 16.97
CA ASP A 74 31.17 29.88 17.15
C ASP A 74 32.30 29.90 16.08
N ASN A 75 32.44 31.04 15.38
CA ASN A 75 33.31 31.24 14.20
C ASN A 75 32.82 30.66 12.85
N PHE A 76 31.51 30.60 12.61
CA PHE A 76 30.92 30.21 11.31
C PHE A 76 31.26 31.09 10.08
N LEU A 77 32.11 32.11 10.22
CA LEU A 77 32.64 32.90 9.10
C LEU A 77 33.98 32.34 8.54
N GLU A 78 34.53 31.28 9.14
CA GLU A 78 35.73 30.60 8.65
C GLU A 78 35.46 29.91 7.30
N SER A 79 36.47 29.90 6.43
CA SER A 79 36.36 29.57 5.00
C SER A 79 36.10 28.08 4.74
N ASP A 80 34.84 27.67 4.84
CA ASP A 80 34.39 26.39 4.28
C ASP A 80 34.56 26.38 2.74
N PRO A 81 34.74 25.19 2.11
CA PRO A 81 34.75 25.07 0.66
C PRO A 81 33.45 25.65 0.05
N PRO A 82 33.45 26.08 -1.23
CA PRO A 82 32.24 26.62 -1.86
C PRO A 82 31.07 25.63 -1.71
N PHE A 83 29.90 26.14 -1.36
CA PHE A 83 28.71 25.31 -1.16
C PHE A 83 28.29 24.69 -2.50
N PRO A 84 28.15 23.36 -2.60
CA PRO A 84 27.82 22.69 -3.86
C PRO A 84 26.31 22.78 -4.15
N SER A 85 25.79 23.99 -4.40
CA SER A 85 24.35 24.24 -4.59
C SER A 85 23.75 23.35 -5.68
N GLU A 86 24.39 23.29 -6.85
CA GLU A 86 23.86 22.53 -8.00
C GLU A 86 23.74 21.03 -7.69
N ALA A 87 24.78 20.42 -7.12
CA ALA A 87 24.74 19.00 -6.75
C ALA A 87 23.66 18.72 -5.69
N VAL A 88 23.50 19.60 -4.69
CA VAL A 88 22.45 19.46 -3.67
C VAL A 88 21.05 19.58 -4.30
N LEU A 89 20.83 20.55 -5.18
CA LEU A 89 19.55 20.74 -5.87
C LEU A 89 19.19 19.52 -6.73
N GLN A 90 20.14 18.96 -7.49
CA GLN A 90 19.89 17.76 -8.29
C GLN A 90 19.64 16.52 -7.44
N ILE A 91 20.38 16.33 -6.34
CA ILE A 91 20.13 15.22 -5.40
C ILE A 91 18.73 15.33 -4.79
N LEU A 92 18.35 16.51 -4.29
CA LEU A 92 17.02 16.74 -3.72
C LEU A 92 15.91 16.54 -4.77
N HIS A 93 16.15 16.97 -6.01
CA HIS A 93 15.23 16.77 -7.13
C HIS A 93 14.96 15.28 -7.40
N VAL A 94 16.01 14.46 -7.53
CA VAL A 94 15.87 13.02 -7.77
C VAL A 94 15.25 12.31 -6.58
N ILE A 95 15.63 12.67 -5.34
CA ILE A 95 14.99 12.14 -4.13
C ILE A 95 13.49 12.43 -4.16
N ARG A 96 13.08 13.66 -4.45
CA ARG A 96 11.67 14.08 -4.52
C ARG A 96 10.90 13.24 -5.54
N ILE A 97 11.39 13.11 -6.77
CA ILE A 97 10.73 12.31 -7.81
C ILE A 97 10.55 10.85 -7.38
N ILE A 98 11.60 10.22 -6.81
CA ILE A 98 11.52 8.83 -6.36
C ILE A 98 10.49 8.69 -5.22
N LEU A 99 10.50 9.60 -4.25
CA LEU A 99 9.56 9.58 -3.13
C LEU A 99 8.12 9.82 -3.59
N GLU A 100 7.88 10.65 -4.59
CA GLU A 100 6.52 10.91 -5.10
C GLU A 100 5.92 9.72 -5.84
N ASN A 101 6.75 8.89 -6.48
CA ASN A 101 6.31 7.76 -7.31
C ASN A 101 6.43 6.38 -6.65
N CYS A 102 7.03 6.28 -5.46
CA CYS A 102 7.13 5.03 -4.71
C CYS A 102 6.05 4.88 -3.62
N THR A 103 5.50 3.67 -3.46
CA THR A 103 4.45 3.37 -2.47
C THR A 103 5.00 3.13 -1.06
N ASN A 104 6.09 2.37 -0.95
CA ASN A 104 6.69 1.99 0.33
C ASN A 104 7.70 3.05 0.82
N LYS A 105 7.23 4.17 1.37
CA LYS A 105 8.13 5.22 1.87
C LYS A 105 8.70 4.85 3.23
N HIS A 106 10.03 4.89 3.37
CA HIS A 106 10.71 4.72 4.66
C HIS A 106 11.64 5.90 4.90
N PHE A 107 11.42 6.65 5.98
CA PHE A 107 12.42 7.61 6.45
C PHE A 107 13.45 6.94 7.31
N TYR A 108 14.67 7.41 7.16
CA TYR A 108 15.78 7.07 8.03
C TYR A 108 16.21 8.35 8.74
N SER A 109 16.50 8.25 10.03
CA SER A 109 16.87 9.37 10.89
C SER A 109 18.12 10.14 10.41
N SER A 110 18.98 9.53 9.58
CA SER A 110 20.12 10.23 8.98
C SER A 110 19.70 11.33 8.01
N TYR A 111 18.65 11.09 7.22
CA TYR A 111 18.14 12.07 6.27
C TYR A 111 17.44 13.25 6.96
N GLU A 112 16.77 13.01 8.10
CA GLU A 112 16.23 14.09 8.94
C GLU A 112 17.29 15.11 9.31
N HIS A 113 18.45 14.64 9.80
CA HIS A 113 19.52 15.52 10.22
C HIS A 113 20.13 16.29 9.04
N HIS A 114 20.37 15.63 7.89
CA HIS A 114 20.90 16.32 6.71
C HIS A 114 19.95 17.39 6.19
N LEU A 115 18.66 17.09 6.07
CA LEU A 115 17.64 18.05 5.64
C LEU A 115 17.48 19.19 6.67
N SER A 116 17.52 18.88 7.97
CA SER A 116 17.52 19.88 9.05
C SER A 116 18.70 20.86 8.92
N SER A 117 19.89 20.38 8.58
CA SER A 117 21.05 21.26 8.32
C SER A 117 20.87 22.13 7.08
N LEU A 118 20.30 21.60 5.99
CA LEU A 118 20.11 22.37 4.75
C LEU A 118 19.15 23.56 4.89
N LEU A 119 18.19 23.51 5.83
CA LEU A 119 17.30 24.64 6.14
C LEU A 119 18.04 25.90 6.65
N ALA A 120 19.28 25.73 7.15
CA ALA A 120 20.14 26.83 7.56
C ALA A 120 20.86 27.53 6.39
N SER A 121 20.81 26.97 5.17
CA SER A 121 21.51 27.50 3.99
C SER A 121 21.16 28.98 3.72
N THR A 122 22.14 29.70 3.19
CA THR A 122 21.98 31.05 2.63
C THR A 122 21.28 31.03 1.27
N ASP A 123 21.39 29.93 0.54
CA ASP A 123 20.77 29.72 -0.76
C ASP A 123 19.26 29.41 -0.58
N VAL A 124 18.41 30.31 -1.08
CA VAL A 124 16.95 30.23 -0.94
C VAL A 124 16.38 29.06 -1.73
N ASP A 125 16.97 28.73 -2.88
CA ASP A 125 16.52 27.63 -3.73
C ASP A 125 16.76 26.28 -3.06
N VAL A 126 17.89 26.15 -2.34
CA VAL A 126 18.21 24.95 -1.54
C VAL A 126 17.24 24.79 -0.37
N VAL A 127 16.89 25.89 0.31
CA VAL A 127 15.89 25.85 1.40
C VAL A 127 14.53 25.41 0.88
N GLU A 128 14.10 25.98 -0.25
CA GLU A 128 12.82 25.62 -0.86
C GLU A 128 12.81 24.15 -1.34
N ALA A 129 13.85 23.69 -2.03
CA ALA A 129 13.99 22.30 -2.48
C ALA A 129 14.05 21.31 -1.31
N CYS A 130 14.68 21.70 -0.19
CA CYS A 130 14.73 20.90 1.03
C CYS A 130 13.32 20.73 1.62
N LEU A 131 12.54 21.81 1.73
CA LEU A 131 11.16 21.75 2.23
C LEU A 131 10.24 20.96 1.29
N GLN A 132 10.41 21.08 -0.02
CA GLN A 132 9.70 20.26 -1.00
C GLN A 132 10.00 18.77 -0.83
N THR A 133 11.27 18.42 -0.58
CA THR A 133 11.70 17.03 -0.33
C THR A 133 11.10 16.50 0.96
N LEU A 134 11.08 17.31 2.04
CA LEU A 134 10.41 16.97 3.29
C LEU A 134 8.89 16.78 3.10
N ALA A 135 8.24 17.62 2.29
CA ALA A 135 6.83 17.49 1.98
C ALA A 135 6.52 16.20 1.17
N ALA A 136 7.33 15.90 0.15
CA ALA A 136 7.20 14.66 -0.64
C ALA A 136 7.41 13.39 0.21
N PHE A 137 8.26 13.49 1.22
CA PHE A 137 8.50 12.44 2.20
C PHE A 137 7.26 12.16 3.06
N LEU A 138 6.65 13.21 3.64
CA LEU A 138 5.49 13.09 4.54
C LEU A 138 4.16 12.88 3.80
N LYS A 139 4.11 13.16 2.49
CA LYS A 139 2.95 12.90 1.63
C LYS A 139 2.67 11.39 1.57
N LYS A 140 1.51 10.94 2.08
CA LYS A 140 1.01 9.55 2.01
C LYS A 140 1.87 8.48 2.73
N THR A 141 2.29 8.71 3.97
CA THR A 141 2.67 7.57 4.84
C THR A 141 1.44 7.04 5.57
N ILE A 142 1.20 5.73 5.56
CA ILE A 142 0.22 5.08 6.44
C ILE A 142 0.61 5.39 7.89
N GLY A 143 -0.17 6.25 8.54
CA GLY A 143 0.08 6.70 9.91
C GLY A 143 0.86 8.02 10.00
N LYS A 144 0.66 8.74 11.13
CA LYS A 144 1.38 9.99 11.43
C LYS A 144 2.87 9.65 11.64
N TYR A 145 3.73 10.10 10.73
CA TYR A 145 5.17 10.05 10.95
C TYR A 145 5.57 11.19 11.88
N ILE A 146 6.12 10.85 13.04
CA ILE A 146 6.55 11.83 14.03
C ILE A 146 8.03 12.13 13.78
N ILE A 147 8.33 13.38 13.40
CA ILE A 147 9.72 13.88 13.37
C ILE A 147 10.30 13.77 14.79
N ARG A 148 11.41 13.04 14.92
CA ARG A 148 12.06 12.79 16.22
C ARG A 148 13.01 13.91 16.63
N ASP A 149 13.49 14.68 15.65
CA ASP A 149 14.41 15.80 15.87
C ASP A 149 13.64 17.06 16.31
N ALA A 150 13.69 17.38 17.60
CA ALA A 150 13.10 18.60 18.17
C ALA A 150 13.66 19.89 17.54
N SER A 151 14.90 19.86 17.04
CA SER A 151 15.48 21.01 16.36
C SER A 151 14.77 21.29 15.04
N LEU A 152 14.43 20.25 14.26
CA LEU A 152 13.75 20.38 12.97
C LEU A 152 12.36 21.02 13.13
N ASN A 153 11.60 20.60 14.16
CA ASN A 153 10.29 21.18 14.46
C ASN A 153 10.37 22.69 14.76
N SER A 154 11.37 23.12 15.54
CA SER A 154 11.55 24.56 15.82
C SER A 154 11.96 25.35 14.59
N LYS A 155 12.76 24.77 13.66
CA LYS A 155 13.07 25.40 12.37
C LYS A 155 11.80 25.58 11.54
N LEU A 156 11.01 24.52 11.40
CA LEU A 156 9.76 24.55 10.63
C LEU A 156 8.77 25.56 11.19
N PHE A 157 8.66 25.64 12.53
CA PHE A 157 7.85 26.64 13.21
C PHE A 157 8.31 28.07 12.88
N ALA A 158 9.61 28.35 12.97
CA ALA A 158 10.15 29.66 12.62
C ALA A 158 9.88 30.06 11.15
N PHE A 159 9.94 29.12 10.21
CA PHE A 159 9.61 29.38 8.80
C PHE A 159 8.11 29.60 8.56
N ALA A 160 7.24 28.84 9.22
CA ALA A 160 5.80 28.94 9.01
C ALA A 160 5.18 30.24 9.57
N GLN A 161 5.79 30.82 10.62
CA GLN A 161 5.40 32.14 11.13
C GLN A 161 5.54 33.25 10.08
N GLY A 162 6.51 33.13 9.17
CA GLY A 162 6.76 34.11 8.12
C GLY A 162 6.95 35.55 8.62
N TRP A 163 6.33 36.52 7.94
CA TRP A 163 6.40 37.94 8.28
C TRP A 163 5.48 38.36 9.44
N GLY A 164 4.47 37.56 9.78
CA GLY A 164 3.45 37.90 10.76
C GLY A 164 2.03 37.62 10.27
N GLY A 165 1.07 38.08 11.07
CA GLY A 165 -0.36 37.84 10.86
C GLY A 165 -1.08 38.97 10.12
N LYS A 166 -2.33 38.70 9.72
CA LYS A 166 -3.21 39.66 9.05
C LYS A 166 -3.46 40.95 9.84
N GLU A 167 -3.57 40.85 11.17
CA GLU A 167 -3.80 42.00 12.06
C GLU A 167 -2.67 43.05 11.98
N GLU A 168 -1.46 42.62 11.61
CA GLU A 168 -0.28 43.48 11.43
C GLU A 168 -0.16 44.02 10.00
N GLY A 169 -1.11 43.67 9.10
CA GLY A 169 -1.04 44.00 7.68
C GLY A 169 -0.07 43.13 6.87
N LEU A 170 0.54 42.11 7.49
CA LEU A 170 1.53 41.19 6.90
C LEU A 170 0.93 39.81 6.55
N GLY A 171 -0.39 39.77 6.34
CA GLY A 171 -1.10 38.57 5.91
C GLY A 171 -0.60 38.00 4.58
N LEU A 172 -1.07 36.80 4.22
CA LEU A 172 -0.64 36.08 3.03
C LEU A 172 -0.93 36.83 1.73
N ILE A 173 -2.09 37.50 1.65
CA ILE A 173 -2.52 38.19 0.43
C ILE A 173 -1.66 39.43 0.15
N PRO A 174 -1.44 40.37 1.10
CA PRO A 174 -0.51 41.49 0.91
C PRO A 174 0.91 41.07 0.53
N CYS A 175 1.38 39.93 1.04
CA CYS A 175 2.72 39.40 0.74
C CYS A 175 2.82 38.79 -0.67
N ALA A 176 1.71 38.31 -1.24
CA ALA A 176 1.69 37.62 -2.53
C ALA A 176 1.37 38.52 -3.74
N VAL A 177 0.76 39.69 -3.52
CA VAL A 177 0.30 40.61 -4.57
C VAL A 177 1.31 41.74 -4.81
N GLU A 178 1.55 42.09 -6.07
CA GLU A 178 2.55 43.10 -6.48
C GLU A 178 2.26 44.51 -5.91
N ASN A 179 1.00 44.95 -5.99
CA ASN A 179 0.53 46.29 -5.62
C ASN A 179 -0.26 46.35 -4.30
N GLY A 180 -0.21 45.29 -3.48
CA GLY A 180 -1.08 45.13 -2.31
C GLY A 180 -0.51 45.62 -0.97
N SER A 181 0.79 45.88 -0.86
CA SER A 181 1.41 46.30 0.39
C SER A 181 1.27 47.81 0.58
N GLU A 182 0.41 48.22 1.52
CA GLU A 182 0.40 49.59 2.04
C GLU A 182 1.83 50.01 2.42
N PRO A 183 2.21 51.30 2.29
CA PRO A 183 3.58 51.75 2.59
C PRO A 183 4.03 51.38 4.02
N ILE A 184 3.08 51.32 4.96
CA ILE A 184 3.29 50.88 6.34
C ILE A 184 3.63 49.39 6.41
N ALA A 185 2.93 48.54 5.65
CA ALA A 185 3.23 47.10 5.57
C ALA A 185 4.62 46.85 4.96
N HIS A 186 5.07 47.69 4.02
CA HIS A 186 6.42 47.61 3.47
C HIS A 186 7.51 47.96 4.48
N GLU A 187 7.29 49.00 5.29
CA GLU A 187 8.21 49.35 6.37
C GLU A 187 8.25 48.26 7.45
N LEU A 188 7.09 47.75 7.86
CA LEU A 188 6.98 46.67 8.84
C LEU A 188 7.61 45.37 8.33
N GLY A 189 7.30 44.95 7.11
CA GLY A 189 7.80 43.71 6.52
C GLY A 189 9.32 43.72 6.27
N SER A 190 9.94 44.89 6.15
CA SER A 190 11.40 45.06 6.00
C SER A 190 12.14 45.33 7.32
N THR A 191 11.41 45.33 8.44
CA THR A 191 11.94 45.52 9.79
C THR A 191 12.16 44.17 10.47
N LEU A 192 13.35 43.94 11.02
CA LEU A 192 13.61 42.80 11.90
C LEU A 192 13.22 43.19 13.30
N HIS A 193 12.17 42.54 13.78
CA HIS A 193 11.77 42.56 15.18
C HIS A 193 11.93 41.15 15.74
N PHE A 194 12.79 40.98 16.74
CA PHE A 194 13.04 39.68 17.37
C PHE A 194 13.15 39.82 18.88
N GLU A 195 12.33 39.07 19.60
CA GLU A 195 12.22 39.11 21.05
C GLU A 195 12.66 37.77 21.66
N PHE A 196 13.49 37.82 22.70
CA PHE A 196 13.89 36.62 23.44
C PHE A 196 14.27 36.93 24.89
N TYR A 197 14.17 35.94 25.76
CA TYR A 197 14.64 36.04 27.15
C TYR A 197 16.08 35.55 27.25
N ALA A 198 16.98 36.38 27.80
CA ALA A 198 18.36 35.96 28.07
C ALA A 198 18.40 34.99 29.26
N VAL A 199 18.82 33.75 29.04
CA VAL A 199 18.96 32.70 30.08
C VAL A 199 20.44 32.51 30.43
N ASN A 200 20.73 32.37 31.73
CA ASN A 200 22.08 32.32 32.28
C ASN A 200 22.59 30.86 32.31
N GLU A 201 23.01 30.31 31.17
CA GLU A 201 23.76 29.04 31.16
C GLU A 201 25.23 29.34 31.44
N LEU A 202 25.61 29.37 32.72
CA LEU A 202 26.96 29.17 33.30
C LEU A 202 27.02 29.85 34.68
N SER A 203 26.52 29.16 35.71
CA SER A 203 26.98 29.41 37.07
C SER A 203 28.37 28.78 37.23
N ASN A 204 29.44 29.57 37.07
CA ASN A 204 30.56 29.65 38.03
C ASN A 204 31.70 30.60 37.55
N GLU A 205 32.06 31.47 38.49
CA GLU A 205 33.34 32.20 38.68
C GLU A 205 33.63 33.54 37.93
N LEU A 206 33.41 34.63 38.71
CA LEU A 206 34.14 35.92 38.82
C LEU A 206 33.72 37.12 37.91
N PRO A 207 34.05 38.38 38.29
CA PRO A 207 33.27 39.20 39.22
C PRO A 207 32.70 40.48 38.57
N ALA A 208 31.73 41.07 39.28
CA ALA A 208 30.99 42.29 38.99
C ALA A 208 31.79 43.44 38.32
N THR A 209 31.62 43.65 37.02
CA THR A 209 31.61 44.97 36.35
C THR A 209 31.19 44.86 34.88
N GLU A 210 29.93 44.52 34.64
CA GLU A 210 29.16 44.89 33.44
C GLU A 210 27.71 44.54 33.76
N GLN A 211 26.79 45.50 33.62
CA GLN A 211 25.37 45.29 33.92
C GLN A 211 24.85 44.12 33.08
N SER A 212 24.69 42.96 33.71
CA SER A 212 24.08 41.78 33.09
C SER A 212 22.72 42.18 32.55
N THR A 213 22.55 42.17 31.23
CA THR A 213 21.30 42.35 30.52
C THR A 213 20.33 41.23 30.91
N ARG A 214 19.67 41.39 32.06
CA ARG A 214 18.66 40.46 32.59
C ARG A 214 17.28 40.85 32.04
N GLY A 215 16.57 39.90 31.45
CA GLY A 215 15.17 40.08 31.03
C GLY A 215 14.95 39.90 29.53
N LEU A 216 13.81 40.42 29.05
CA LEU A 216 13.44 40.44 27.63
C LEU A 216 14.43 41.30 26.85
N GLN A 217 15.10 40.71 25.87
CA GLN A 217 15.93 41.38 24.88
C GLN A 217 15.12 41.56 23.60
N ILE A 218 15.22 42.74 23.00
CA ILE A 218 14.52 43.09 21.75
C ILE A 218 15.56 43.57 20.75
N ILE A 219 15.65 42.88 19.61
CA ILE A 219 16.41 43.29 18.45
C ILE A 219 15.43 43.94 17.49
N HIS A 220 15.51 45.26 17.31
CA HIS A 220 14.65 46.02 16.42
C HIS A 220 15.49 46.79 15.40
N LEU A 221 15.44 46.38 14.14
CA LEU A 221 16.22 46.96 13.04
C LEU A 221 15.33 47.24 11.83
N PRO A 222 14.98 48.51 11.55
CA PRO A 222 14.17 48.87 10.40
C PRO A 222 14.97 48.86 9.08
N ASN A 223 14.27 48.63 7.95
CA ASN A 223 14.78 48.73 6.58
C ASN A 223 16.10 47.96 6.32
N ILE A 224 16.15 46.68 6.71
CA ILE A 224 17.38 45.88 6.59
C ILE A 224 17.82 45.67 5.14
N ASN A 225 16.87 45.68 4.21
CA ASN A 225 17.11 45.61 2.77
C ASN A 225 18.09 46.69 2.25
N THR A 226 18.27 47.79 2.98
CA THR A 226 19.21 48.87 2.60
C THR A 226 20.65 48.67 3.09
N ARG A 227 20.91 47.64 3.91
CA ARG A 227 22.25 47.38 4.47
C ARG A 227 23.14 46.61 3.49
N GLN A 228 24.39 47.05 3.34
CA GLN A 228 25.35 46.45 2.39
C GLN A 228 26.01 45.15 2.88
N GLU A 229 25.93 44.85 4.18
CA GLU A 229 26.53 43.67 4.79
C GLU A 229 25.92 42.38 4.23
N SER A 230 26.69 41.29 4.16
CA SER A 230 26.12 39.99 3.83
C SER A 230 25.22 39.49 4.97
N ASP A 231 24.24 38.64 4.65
CA ASP A 231 23.27 38.15 5.62
C ASP A 231 23.96 37.44 6.81
N LEU A 232 24.98 36.63 6.53
CA LEU A 232 25.76 35.91 7.56
C LEU A 232 26.62 36.85 8.42
N GLU A 233 27.21 37.90 7.84
CA GLU A 233 27.95 38.91 8.61
C GLU A 233 27.04 39.65 9.57
N LEU A 234 25.85 40.05 9.11
CA LEU A 234 24.85 40.74 9.93
C LEU A 234 24.37 39.82 11.06
N LEU A 235 24.08 38.55 10.78
CA LEU A 235 23.74 37.57 11.82
C LEU A 235 24.88 37.43 12.85
N SER A 236 26.13 37.33 12.42
CA SER A 236 27.28 37.22 13.32
C SER A 236 27.42 38.42 14.26
N LYS A 237 27.17 39.63 13.74
CA LYS A 237 27.17 40.86 14.55
C LYS A 237 26.07 40.83 15.61
N LEU A 238 24.83 40.49 15.22
CA LEU A 238 23.69 40.44 16.14
C LEU A 238 23.82 39.37 17.22
N VAL A 239 24.33 38.19 16.87
CA VAL A 239 24.56 37.11 17.84
C VAL A 239 25.61 37.52 18.88
N LYS A 240 26.68 38.21 18.47
CA LYS A 240 27.74 38.69 19.37
C LYS A 240 27.27 39.85 20.26
N GLU A 241 26.55 40.80 19.69
CA GLU A 241 26.08 42.00 20.38
C GLU A 241 25.02 41.66 21.46
N TYR A 242 24.01 40.86 21.10
CA TYR A 242 22.89 40.55 21.98
C TYR A 242 23.05 39.23 22.77
N ARG A 243 24.16 38.50 22.59
CA ARG A 243 24.43 37.19 23.22
C ARG A 243 23.28 36.19 23.02
N VAL A 244 22.87 36.00 21.77
CA VAL A 244 21.72 35.14 21.42
C VAL A 244 22.06 33.65 21.65
N PRO A 245 21.24 32.90 22.42
CA PRO A 245 21.44 31.47 22.67
C PRO A 245 21.45 30.65 21.37
N SER A 246 22.25 29.58 21.32
CA SER A 246 22.39 28.70 20.14
C SER A 246 21.05 28.16 19.62
N SER A 247 20.12 27.84 20.53
CA SER A 247 18.77 27.36 20.19
C SER A 247 17.90 28.37 19.43
N LEU A 248 18.18 29.68 19.55
CA LEU A 248 17.40 30.77 18.93
C LEU A 248 18.10 31.40 17.72
N ARG A 249 19.37 31.08 17.47
CA ARG A 249 20.17 31.65 16.36
C ARG A 249 19.49 31.42 15.00
N LEU A 250 18.89 30.24 14.79
CA LEU A 250 18.18 29.95 13.55
C LEU A 250 16.84 30.69 13.43
N SER A 251 16.11 30.87 14.53
CA SER A 251 14.87 31.64 14.52
C SER A 251 15.15 33.10 14.15
N LEU A 252 16.21 33.68 14.71
CA LEU A 252 16.72 35.00 14.34
C LEU A 252 17.15 35.04 12.86
N TRP A 253 17.90 34.03 12.40
CA TRP A 253 18.32 33.90 11.00
C TRP A 253 17.14 33.86 10.04
N THR A 254 16.09 33.12 10.38
CA THR A 254 14.89 33.02 9.57
C THR A 254 14.17 34.36 9.51
N ARG A 255 13.95 35.03 10.65
CA ARG A 255 13.35 36.37 10.68
C ARG A 255 14.15 37.41 9.87
N LEU A 256 15.48 37.35 9.94
CA LEU A 256 16.36 38.22 9.15
C LEU A 256 16.18 38.01 7.64
N ARG A 257 16.13 36.75 7.20
CA ARG A 257 15.93 36.36 5.80
C ARG A 257 14.58 36.85 5.26
N PHE A 258 13.49 36.64 6.01
CA PHE A 258 12.17 37.16 5.66
C PHE A 258 12.20 38.69 5.54
N ALA A 259 12.75 39.40 6.53
CA ALA A 259 12.80 40.87 6.52
C ALA A 259 13.59 41.43 5.31
N ARG A 260 14.72 40.80 4.93
CA ARG A 260 15.46 41.20 3.72
C ARG A 260 14.69 40.96 2.43
N ALA A 261 13.98 39.83 2.34
CA ALA A 261 13.25 39.44 1.15
C ALA A 261 12.04 40.33 0.84
N PHE A 262 11.47 41.03 1.83
CA PHE A 262 10.19 41.74 1.67
C PHE A 262 10.19 42.83 0.58
N SER A 263 11.34 43.48 0.34
CA SER A 263 11.41 44.56 -0.66
C SER A 263 11.37 44.09 -2.11
N SER A 264 11.71 42.83 -2.38
CA SER A 264 11.69 42.25 -3.73
C SER A 264 10.44 41.41 -3.93
N PHE A 265 9.67 41.67 -4.99
CA PHE A 265 8.46 40.91 -5.29
C PHE A 265 8.75 39.42 -5.54
N ALA A 266 9.77 39.09 -6.33
CA ALA A 266 10.16 37.71 -6.59
C ALA A 266 10.58 36.99 -5.29
N ALA A 267 11.37 37.65 -4.44
CA ALA A 267 11.78 37.08 -3.16
C ALA A 267 10.59 36.93 -2.20
N ARG A 268 9.66 37.90 -2.15
CA ARG A 268 8.40 37.77 -1.38
C ARG A 268 7.62 36.53 -1.79
N GLN A 269 7.45 36.30 -3.09
CA GLN A 269 6.73 35.11 -3.57
C GLN A 269 7.43 33.80 -3.19
N GLN A 270 8.76 33.76 -3.31
CA GLN A 270 9.55 32.59 -2.93
C GLN A 270 9.47 32.31 -1.42
N TYR A 271 9.59 33.33 -0.57
CA TYR A 271 9.46 33.18 0.88
C TYR A 271 8.02 32.86 1.32
N THR A 272 6.99 33.31 0.58
CA THR A 272 5.61 32.82 0.76
C THR A 272 5.51 31.32 0.44
N CYS A 273 6.17 30.84 -0.62
CA CYS A 273 6.23 29.40 -0.92
C CYS A 273 6.92 28.63 0.21
N ILE A 274 8.07 29.12 0.70
CA ILE A 274 8.80 28.54 1.83
C ILE A 274 7.93 28.48 3.09
N ARG A 275 7.20 29.57 3.42
CA ARG A 275 6.26 29.62 4.55
C ARG A 275 5.21 28.51 4.42
N LEU A 276 4.58 28.38 3.25
CA LEU A 276 3.53 27.38 3.02
C LEU A 276 4.08 25.95 3.04
N TYR A 277 5.23 25.68 2.44
CA TYR A 277 5.86 24.35 2.53
C TYR A 277 6.23 24.00 3.98
N ALA A 278 6.83 24.93 4.72
CA ALA A 278 7.17 24.73 6.12
C ALA A 278 5.93 24.43 6.96
N PHE A 279 4.82 25.13 6.70
CA PHE A 279 3.53 24.86 7.34
C PHE A 279 3.00 23.46 7.01
N ILE A 280 2.99 23.05 5.73
CA ILE A 280 2.57 21.70 5.30
C ILE A 280 3.39 20.62 6.03
N VAL A 281 4.71 20.76 6.01
CA VAL A 281 5.63 19.81 6.65
C VAL A 281 5.39 19.78 8.16
N MET A 282 5.22 20.93 8.81
CA MET A 282 4.93 21.01 10.24
C MET A 282 3.63 20.29 10.60
N VAL A 283 2.53 20.58 9.89
CA VAL A 283 1.22 19.94 10.16
C VAL A 283 1.29 18.43 9.99
N GLN A 284 2.01 17.95 8.97
CA GLN A 284 2.13 16.51 8.69
C GLN A 284 3.09 15.78 9.64
N ALA A 285 4.10 16.48 10.16
CA ALA A 285 5.13 15.94 11.04
C ALA A 285 4.78 15.95 12.54
N CYS A 286 3.90 16.86 12.97
CA CYS A 286 3.62 17.08 14.37
C CYS A 286 2.78 15.93 14.97
N GLY A 287 3.39 15.16 15.87
CA GLY A 287 2.67 14.30 16.81
C GLY A 287 2.07 15.05 18.01
N ASN A 288 2.58 16.25 18.30
CA ASN A 288 2.17 17.10 19.41
C ASN A 288 1.27 18.25 18.90
N THR A 289 0.07 18.38 19.48
CA THR A 289 -0.90 19.43 19.13
C THR A 289 -0.48 20.83 19.59
N ASP A 290 0.49 20.94 20.50
CA ASP A 290 0.84 22.20 21.17
C ASP A 290 1.46 23.23 20.23
N ASP A 291 2.33 22.81 19.30
CA ASP A 291 2.97 23.72 18.34
C ASP A 291 1.92 24.32 17.38
N LEU A 292 1.01 23.49 16.86
CA LEU A 292 -0.10 23.96 16.00
C LEU A 292 -1.08 24.84 16.76
N VAL A 293 -1.40 24.52 18.01
CA VAL A 293 -2.23 25.38 18.87
C VAL A 293 -1.54 26.72 19.10
N SER A 294 -0.24 26.73 19.38
CA SER A 294 0.53 27.97 19.55
C SER A 294 0.57 28.82 18.27
N PHE A 295 0.65 28.16 17.10
CA PHE A 295 0.57 28.80 15.80
C PHE A 295 -0.79 29.49 15.61
N PHE A 296 -1.90 28.77 15.78
CA PHE A 296 -3.24 29.33 15.61
C PHE A 296 -3.65 30.35 16.69
N ASN A 297 -3.07 30.28 17.89
CA ASN A 297 -3.22 31.35 18.89
C ASN A 297 -2.58 32.66 18.42
N THR A 298 -1.50 32.57 17.64
CA THR A 298 -0.80 33.73 17.07
C THR A 298 -1.50 34.20 15.79
N GLU A 299 -1.95 33.27 14.94
CA GLU A 299 -2.55 33.54 13.63
C GLU A 299 -3.91 32.84 13.46
N PRO A 300 -4.97 33.31 14.14
CA PRO A 300 -6.29 32.65 14.13
C PRO A 300 -6.98 32.71 12.75
N GLU A 301 -6.70 33.75 11.96
CA GLU A 301 -7.31 33.98 10.64
C GLU A 301 -6.58 33.24 9.50
N PHE A 302 -5.51 32.50 9.78
CA PHE A 302 -4.65 31.90 8.75
C PHE A 302 -5.43 30.96 7.80
N ILE A 303 -6.37 30.15 8.34
CA ILE A 303 -7.22 29.27 7.51
C ILE A 303 -8.12 30.10 6.59
N ASN A 304 -8.72 31.18 7.09
CA ASN A 304 -9.57 32.05 6.29
C ASN A 304 -8.77 32.78 5.20
N GLU A 305 -7.53 33.16 5.48
CA GLU A 305 -6.62 33.75 4.49
C GLU A 305 -6.27 32.76 3.37
N LEU A 306 -5.97 31.50 3.71
CA LEU A 306 -5.72 30.45 2.71
C LEU A 306 -6.91 30.27 1.76
N VAL A 307 -8.14 30.27 2.29
CA VAL A 307 -9.36 30.19 1.47
C VAL A 307 -9.56 31.46 0.64
N SER A 308 -9.38 32.64 1.24
CA SER A 308 -9.55 33.94 0.58
C SER A 308 -8.58 34.12 -0.59
N LEU A 309 -7.33 33.67 -0.44
CA LEU A 309 -6.27 33.74 -1.44
C LEU A 309 -6.68 33.06 -2.76
N GLN A 310 -7.55 32.05 -2.70
CA GLN A 310 -8.04 31.36 -3.89
C GLN A 310 -8.89 32.25 -4.82
N SER A 311 -9.45 33.34 -4.29
CA SER A 311 -10.29 34.29 -5.04
C SER A 311 -9.47 35.26 -5.92
N TYR A 312 -8.16 35.38 -5.67
CA TYR A 312 -7.27 36.32 -6.37
C TYR A 312 -6.64 35.66 -7.60
N GLU A 313 -7.46 35.38 -8.61
CA GLU A 313 -7.10 34.53 -9.76
C GLU A 313 -5.86 35.02 -10.54
N ASP A 314 -5.88 36.28 -10.97
CA ASP A 314 -4.82 36.84 -11.84
C ASP A 314 -3.73 37.59 -11.04
N ALA A 315 -3.94 37.81 -9.74
CA ALA A 315 -3.04 38.63 -8.90
C ALA A 315 -2.01 37.81 -8.10
N VAL A 316 -2.29 36.53 -7.85
CA VAL A 316 -1.43 35.63 -7.08
C VAL A 316 -0.94 34.48 -7.98
N PRO A 317 0.38 34.19 -8.02
CA PRO A 317 0.91 33.07 -8.79
C PRO A 317 0.24 31.75 -8.46
N GLU A 318 0.04 30.93 -9.49
CA GLU A 318 -0.59 29.62 -9.37
C GLU A 318 0.14 28.71 -8.36
N LYS A 319 1.47 28.74 -8.33
CA LYS A 319 2.29 27.98 -7.36
C LYS A 319 1.89 28.26 -5.91
N ILE A 320 1.68 29.52 -5.53
CA ILE A 320 1.25 29.90 -4.17
C ILE A 320 -0.17 29.41 -3.90
N ARG A 321 -1.05 29.47 -4.89
CA ARG A 321 -2.44 28.99 -4.77
C ARG A 321 -2.51 27.48 -4.60
N ILE A 322 -1.70 26.72 -5.35
CA ILE A 322 -1.53 25.27 -5.18
C ILE A 322 -1.05 24.95 -3.76
N LEU A 323 0.00 25.62 -3.29
CA LEU A 323 0.52 25.39 -1.94
C LEU A 323 -0.49 25.75 -0.86
N SER A 324 -1.29 26.80 -1.07
CA SER A 324 -2.38 27.15 -0.16
C SER A 324 -3.45 26.04 -0.09
N LEU A 325 -3.83 25.44 -1.22
CA LEU A 325 -4.74 24.28 -1.24
C LEU A 325 -4.12 23.07 -0.54
N LEU A 326 -2.85 22.78 -0.78
CA LEU A 326 -2.13 21.68 -0.14
C LEU A 326 -1.98 21.88 1.38
N SER A 327 -1.83 23.13 1.85
CA SER A 327 -1.90 23.47 3.28
C SER A 327 -3.27 23.11 3.87
N LEU A 328 -4.36 23.45 3.19
CA LEU A 328 -5.70 23.07 3.63
C LEU A 328 -5.91 21.53 3.63
N VAL A 329 -5.37 20.83 2.62
CA VAL A 329 -5.36 19.35 2.57
C VAL A 329 -4.65 18.78 3.78
N SER A 330 -3.43 19.27 4.10
CA SER A 330 -2.66 18.79 5.25
C SER A 330 -3.40 18.98 6.58
N LEU A 331 -4.10 20.10 6.75
CA LEU A 331 -4.94 20.35 7.94
C LEU A 331 -6.14 19.40 8.00
N CYS A 332 -6.78 19.11 6.86
CA CYS A 332 -7.94 18.22 6.82
C CYS A 332 -7.58 16.75 7.07
N HIS A 333 -6.34 16.34 6.80
CA HIS A 333 -5.87 15.00 7.17
C HIS A 333 -5.88 14.79 8.69
N ASP A 334 -5.77 15.86 9.50
CA ASP A 334 -6.03 15.78 10.93
C ASP A 334 -7.53 15.99 11.22
N ARG A 335 -8.21 14.93 11.68
CA ARG A 335 -9.66 14.92 11.89
C ARG A 335 -10.15 15.97 12.89
N SER A 336 -9.28 16.48 13.77
CA SER A 336 -9.56 17.57 14.71
C SER A 336 -9.76 18.93 14.03
N HIS A 337 -9.01 19.19 12.96
CA HIS A 337 -8.99 20.48 12.26
C HIS A 337 -9.88 20.50 11.02
N GLN A 338 -10.23 19.34 10.47
CA GLN A 338 -11.15 19.19 9.34
C GLN A 338 -12.46 20.00 9.50
N PRO A 339 -13.15 20.04 10.67
CA PRO A 339 -14.36 20.85 10.83
C PRO A 339 -14.12 22.36 10.71
N SER A 340 -12.96 22.84 11.16
CA SER A 340 -12.61 24.27 11.10
C SER A 340 -12.36 24.71 9.65
N VAL A 341 -11.67 23.88 8.87
CA VAL A 341 -11.48 24.11 7.42
C VAL A 341 -12.82 24.03 6.69
N LEU A 342 -13.65 23.03 7.01
CA LEU A 342 -14.97 22.89 6.41
C LEU A 342 -15.83 24.13 6.69
N ALA A 343 -15.81 24.66 7.93
CA ALA A 343 -16.51 25.89 8.28
C ALA A 343 -16.00 27.07 7.45
N ALA A 344 -14.68 27.30 7.36
CA ALA A 344 -14.08 28.39 6.60
C ALA A 344 -14.44 28.37 5.10
N VAL A 345 -14.58 27.17 4.51
CA VAL A 345 -14.95 26.99 3.10
C VAL A 345 -16.47 27.16 2.86
N THR A 346 -17.30 26.88 3.87
CA THR A 346 -18.77 26.83 3.72
C THR A 346 -19.49 28.05 4.27
N THR A 347 -18.83 28.87 5.08
CA THR A 347 -19.41 30.08 5.70
C THR A 347 -19.09 31.36 4.92
N GLY A 348 -19.95 32.36 5.10
CA GLY A 348 -19.74 33.71 4.58
C GLY A 348 -19.68 33.80 3.05
N GLY A 349 -18.86 34.71 2.55
CA GLY A 349 -18.65 34.94 1.11
C GLY A 349 -17.80 33.88 0.41
N HIS A 350 -17.29 32.88 1.13
CA HIS A 350 -16.45 31.82 0.56
C HIS A 350 -17.23 30.62 0.02
N ARG A 351 -18.53 30.55 0.34
CA ARG A 351 -19.43 29.50 -0.13
C ARG A 351 -19.44 29.45 -1.65
N GLY A 352 -19.02 28.31 -2.21
CA GLY A 352 -19.05 28.07 -3.66
C GLY A 352 -17.83 28.56 -4.44
N ILE A 353 -16.87 29.24 -3.81
CA ILE A 353 -15.62 29.68 -4.47
C ILE A 353 -14.87 28.48 -5.04
N LEU A 354 -14.66 27.44 -4.23
CA LEU A 354 -13.93 26.25 -4.66
C LEU A 354 -14.64 25.49 -5.80
N SER A 355 -15.97 25.49 -5.81
CA SER A 355 -16.77 24.85 -6.88
C SER A 355 -16.66 25.63 -8.20
N SER A 356 -16.74 26.96 -8.14
CA SER A 356 -16.50 27.83 -9.29
C SER A 356 -15.08 27.69 -9.85
N LEU A 357 -14.07 27.65 -8.98
CA LEU A 357 -12.68 27.41 -9.38
C LEU A 357 -12.48 26.03 -9.98
N MET A 358 -13.15 25.01 -9.43
CA MET A 358 -13.12 23.65 -9.99
C MET A 358 -13.70 23.62 -11.40
N GLN A 359 -14.86 24.26 -11.63
CA GLN A 359 -15.44 24.37 -12.98
C GLN A 359 -14.49 25.05 -13.96
N LYS A 360 -13.91 26.20 -13.60
CA LYS A 360 -12.94 26.91 -14.44
C LYS A 360 -11.68 26.11 -14.72
N ALA A 361 -11.14 25.42 -13.71
CA ALA A 361 -9.96 24.58 -13.85
C ALA A 361 -10.23 23.40 -14.78
N ILE A 362 -11.37 22.74 -14.62
CA ILE A 362 -11.81 21.63 -15.49
C ILE A 362 -12.03 22.12 -16.92
N ASP A 363 -12.72 23.25 -17.11
CA ASP A 363 -12.94 23.83 -18.44
C ASP A 363 -11.61 24.15 -19.13
N SER A 364 -10.63 24.65 -18.38
CA SER A 364 -9.27 24.90 -18.87
C SER A 364 -8.54 23.63 -19.28
N VAL A 365 -8.59 22.59 -18.45
CA VAL A 365 -7.95 21.29 -18.72
C VAL A 365 -8.58 20.63 -19.95
N ILE A 366 -9.91 20.60 -20.05
CA ILE A 366 -10.63 20.00 -21.19
C ILE A 366 -10.39 20.80 -22.48
N CYS A 367 -10.35 22.14 -22.41
CA CYS A 367 -10.11 22.98 -23.59
C CYS A 367 -8.62 23.14 -23.95
N ASN A 368 -7.69 22.50 -23.22
CA ASN A 368 -6.24 22.71 -23.34
C ASN A 368 -5.83 24.19 -23.30
N SER A 369 -6.49 24.97 -22.44
CA SER A 369 -6.19 26.39 -22.26
C SER A 369 -5.01 26.56 -21.31
N SER A 370 -4.10 27.47 -21.61
CA SER A 370 -2.92 27.73 -20.78
C SER A 370 -3.21 28.51 -19.49
N LYS A 371 -4.49 28.78 -19.16
CA LYS A 371 -4.83 29.62 -18.00
C LYS A 371 -4.65 28.91 -16.67
N TRP A 372 -4.94 27.60 -16.61
CA TRP A 372 -4.86 26.80 -15.38
C TRP A 372 -4.16 25.48 -15.66
N SER A 373 -3.24 25.10 -14.78
CA SER A 373 -2.48 23.85 -14.88
C SER A 373 -3.28 22.64 -14.36
N VAL A 374 -2.91 21.45 -14.84
CA VAL A 374 -3.42 20.17 -14.32
C VAL A 374 -3.09 20.02 -12.83
N ALA A 375 -1.93 20.50 -12.39
CA ALA A 375 -1.51 20.46 -10.99
C ALA A 375 -2.43 21.28 -10.06
N PHE A 376 -2.98 22.39 -10.55
CA PHE A 376 -3.98 23.16 -9.79
C PHE A 376 -5.32 22.42 -9.67
N ALA A 377 -5.78 21.79 -10.75
CA ALA A 377 -6.97 20.94 -10.71
C ALA A 377 -6.78 19.75 -9.75
N GLU A 378 -5.60 19.12 -9.76
CA GLU A 378 -5.24 18.03 -8.84
C GLU A 378 -5.23 18.49 -7.36
N ALA A 379 -4.69 19.67 -7.08
CA ALA A 379 -4.67 20.24 -5.73
C ALA A 379 -6.10 20.54 -5.21
N LEU A 380 -6.97 21.07 -6.07
CA LEU A 380 -8.39 21.27 -5.74
C LEU A 380 -9.09 19.94 -5.49
N LEU A 381 -8.89 18.93 -6.34
CA LEU A 381 -9.49 17.61 -6.17
C LEU A 381 -9.00 16.94 -4.90
N SER A 382 -7.72 17.10 -4.55
CA SER A 382 -7.14 16.58 -3.31
C SER A 382 -7.84 17.17 -2.09
N LEU A 383 -8.10 18.48 -2.08
CA LEU A 383 -8.84 19.14 -0.98
C LEU A 383 -10.26 18.61 -0.87
N VAL A 384 -10.97 18.51 -2.00
CA VAL A 384 -12.36 18.00 -2.01
C VAL A 384 -12.40 16.55 -1.53
N THR A 385 -11.46 15.71 -1.97
CA THR A 385 -11.35 14.29 -1.56
C THR A 385 -11.31 14.14 -0.04
N VAL A 386 -10.49 14.96 0.64
CA VAL A 386 -10.43 14.91 2.10
C VAL A 386 -11.67 15.51 2.74
N LEU A 387 -12.28 16.56 2.17
CA LEU A 387 -13.50 17.16 2.73
C LEU A 387 -14.73 16.23 2.62
N VAL A 388 -14.86 15.44 1.56
CA VAL A 388 -16.00 14.52 1.37
C VAL A 388 -15.89 13.23 2.18
N SER A 389 -14.76 12.98 2.87
CA SER A 389 -14.54 11.82 3.75
C SER A 389 -15.39 11.79 5.03
N SER A 390 -16.32 12.74 5.18
CA SER A 390 -17.26 12.83 6.29
C SER A 390 -18.67 13.14 5.78
N SER A 391 -19.71 12.67 6.48
CA SER A 391 -21.10 12.91 6.08
C SER A 391 -21.47 14.41 6.05
N SER A 392 -20.99 15.19 7.02
CA SER A 392 -21.19 16.65 7.06
C SER A 392 -20.48 17.36 5.91
N GLY A 393 -19.22 17.00 5.63
CA GLY A 393 -18.45 17.55 4.52
C GLY A 393 -19.07 17.20 3.16
N CYS A 394 -19.50 15.95 2.99
CA CYS A 394 -20.22 15.50 1.79
C CYS A 394 -21.50 16.31 1.53
N SER A 395 -22.34 16.55 2.56
CA SER A 395 -23.55 17.37 2.40
C SER A 395 -23.21 18.81 1.99
N ALA A 396 -22.21 19.42 2.65
CA ALA A 396 -21.84 20.81 2.38
C ALA A 396 -21.21 20.99 0.99
N MET A 397 -20.34 20.07 0.56
CA MET A 397 -19.73 20.11 -0.78
C MET A 397 -20.76 19.83 -1.88
N ARG A 398 -21.75 18.96 -1.63
CA ARG A 398 -22.87 18.77 -2.55
C ARG A 398 -23.66 20.07 -2.73
N GLU A 399 -23.99 20.76 -1.63
CA GLU A 399 -24.68 22.06 -1.66
C GLU A 399 -23.86 23.16 -2.34
N ALA A 400 -22.53 23.10 -2.28
CA ALA A 400 -21.65 24.00 -3.01
C ALA A 400 -21.59 23.73 -4.52
N GLY A 401 -22.23 22.66 -5.02
CA GLY A 401 -22.34 22.36 -6.45
C GLY A 401 -21.17 21.56 -7.03
N PHE A 402 -20.45 20.78 -6.22
CA PHE A 402 -19.31 20.00 -6.71
C PHE A 402 -19.68 18.85 -7.65
N ILE A 403 -20.83 18.18 -7.45
CA ILE A 403 -21.25 17.09 -8.33
C ILE A 403 -21.36 17.54 -9.80
N PRO A 404 -22.14 18.58 -10.15
CA PRO A 404 -22.20 19.05 -11.54
C PRO A 404 -20.86 19.62 -12.04
N ALA A 405 -20.01 20.17 -11.16
CA ALA A 405 -18.68 20.65 -11.55
C ALA A 405 -17.75 19.53 -12.02
N LEU A 406 -17.85 18.32 -11.46
CA LEU A 406 -16.97 17.20 -11.76
C LEU A 406 -17.40 16.36 -12.97
N LEU A 407 -18.69 16.36 -13.32
CA LEU A 407 -19.22 15.54 -14.42
C LEU A 407 -18.52 15.73 -15.77
N PRO A 408 -18.12 16.95 -16.20
CA PRO A 408 -17.40 17.13 -17.46
C PRO A 408 -16.09 16.33 -17.56
N LEU A 409 -15.39 16.09 -16.44
CA LEU A 409 -14.15 15.28 -16.45
C LEU A 409 -14.39 13.82 -16.86
N LEU A 410 -15.59 13.26 -16.67
CA LEU A 410 -15.90 11.91 -17.13
C LEU A 410 -15.76 11.77 -18.66
N LYS A 411 -15.92 12.87 -19.39
CA LYS A 411 -15.83 12.93 -20.85
C LYS A 411 -14.43 13.19 -21.38
N ASP A 412 -13.48 13.54 -20.51
CA ASP A 412 -12.11 13.87 -20.89
C ASP A 412 -11.25 12.62 -21.15
N THR A 413 -11.03 12.28 -22.42
CA THR A 413 -10.34 11.04 -22.82
C THR A 413 -8.83 11.18 -22.99
N ASP A 414 -8.22 12.30 -22.58
CA ASP A 414 -6.78 12.48 -22.68
C ASP A 414 -6.03 11.47 -21.77
N PRO A 415 -5.10 10.65 -22.31
CA PRO A 415 -4.27 9.74 -21.52
C PRO A 415 -3.47 10.42 -20.39
N GLN A 416 -3.09 11.68 -20.54
CA GLN A 416 -2.33 12.43 -19.53
C GLN A 416 -3.19 12.84 -18.34
N HIS A 417 -4.52 12.95 -18.52
CA HIS A 417 -5.47 13.36 -17.49
C HIS A 417 -6.10 12.19 -16.74
N LEU A 418 -5.74 10.94 -17.05
CA LEU A 418 -6.37 9.75 -16.45
C LEU A 418 -6.31 9.75 -14.91
N HIS A 419 -5.22 10.22 -14.31
CA HIS A 419 -5.09 10.33 -12.86
C HIS A 419 -6.13 11.32 -12.28
N LEU A 420 -6.31 12.48 -12.93
CA LEU A 420 -7.27 13.51 -12.55
C LEU A 420 -8.70 12.99 -12.65
N VAL A 421 -9.04 12.33 -13.76
CA VAL A 421 -10.35 11.70 -13.96
C VAL A 421 -10.58 10.61 -12.91
N SER A 422 -9.58 9.78 -12.63
CA SER A 422 -9.67 8.74 -11.58
C SER A 422 -9.98 9.34 -10.21
N THR A 423 -9.30 10.42 -9.82
CA THR A 423 -9.57 11.10 -8.54
C THR A 423 -10.95 11.76 -8.53
N ALA A 424 -11.39 12.35 -9.64
CA ALA A 424 -12.74 12.89 -9.75
C ALA A 424 -13.84 11.81 -9.57
N VAL A 425 -13.65 10.63 -10.16
CA VAL A 425 -14.54 9.48 -9.98
C VAL A 425 -14.54 9.00 -8.53
N GLN A 426 -13.38 8.95 -7.86
CA GLN A 426 -13.29 8.62 -6.43
C GLN A 426 -14.02 9.64 -5.53
N VAL A 427 -13.97 10.93 -5.88
CA VAL A 427 -14.74 11.96 -5.17
C VAL A 427 -16.24 11.75 -5.37
N LEU A 428 -16.68 11.43 -6.60
CA LEU A 428 -18.08 11.09 -6.90
C LEU A 428 -18.53 9.82 -6.17
N GLU A 429 -17.67 8.81 -6.10
CA GLU A 429 -17.87 7.58 -5.31
C GLU A 429 -18.10 7.92 -3.84
N ALA A 430 -17.23 8.73 -3.23
CA ALA A 430 -17.38 9.17 -1.84
C ALA A 430 -18.68 9.96 -1.61
N PHE A 431 -19.09 10.82 -2.55
CA PHE A 431 -20.38 11.49 -2.47
C PHE A 431 -21.54 10.48 -2.37
N MET A 432 -21.51 9.43 -3.19
CA MET A 432 -22.56 8.41 -3.22
C MET A 432 -22.54 7.52 -1.97
N ASP A 433 -21.36 7.16 -1.47
CA ASP A 433 -21.21 6.31 -0.28
C ASP A 433 -21.70 7.01 1.00
N TYR A 434 -21.37 8.29 1.17
CA TYR A 434 -21.73 9.06 2.36
C TYR A 434 -23.12 9.73 2.31
N SER A 435 -23.78 9.81 1.14
CA SER A 435 -25.02 10.59 0.98
C SER A 435 -25.97 10.07 -0.12
N ASN A 436 -27.08 9.43 0.30
CA ASN A 436 -28.13 8.99 -0.63
C ASN A 436 -28.68 10.09 -1.56
N PRO A 437 -28.93 11.35 -1.12
CA PRO A 437 -29.38 12.40 -2.05
C PRO A 437 -28.29 12.84 -3.04
N ALA A 438 -27.00 12.62 -2.73
CA ALA A 438 -25.93 12.86 -3.70
C ALA A 438 -25.98 11.82 -4.84
N ALA A 439 -26.22 10.54 -4.52
CA ALA A 439 -26.41 9.50 -5.53
C ALA A 439 -27.65 9.76 -6.42
N ALA A 440 -28.74 10.26 -5.84
CA ALA A 440 -29.91 10.69 -6.62
C ALA A 440 -29.56 11.86 -7.57
N LEU A 441 -28.91 12.91 -7.06
CA LEU A 441 -28.50 14.07 -7.87
C LEU A 441 -27.52 13.69 -8.98
N PHE A 442 -26.52 12.85 -8.68
CA PHE A 442 -25.56 12.36 -9.67
C PHE A 442 -26.25 11.66 -10.84
N ARG A 443 -27.25 10.82 -10.55
CA ARG A 443 -28.04 10.14 -11.59
C ARG A 443 -28.96 11.10 -12.34
N ASP A 444 -29.63 12.02 -11.66
CA ASP A 444 -30.53 12.99 -12.28
C ASP A 444 -29.78 13.90 -13.28
N LEU A 445 -28.50 14.14 -13.04
CA LEU A 445 -27.59 14.87 -13.93
C LEU A 445 -27.00 14.01 -15.07
N GLY A 446 -27.38 12.74 -15.19
CA GLY A 446 -26.86 11.83 -16.23
C GLY A 446 -25.48 11.23 -15.94
N GLY A 447 -24.93 11.42 -14.74
CA GLY A 447 -23.59 10.95 -14.38
C GLY A 447 -23.41 9.44 -14.45
N PHE A 448 -24.48 8.67 -14.23
CA PHE A 448 -24.45 7.22 -14.33
C PHE A 448 -24.19 6.74 -15.76
N ASP A 449 -24.89 7.32 -16.74
CA ASP A 449 -24.73 6.99 -18.16
C ASP A 449 -23.36 7.46 -18.70
N ASP A 450 -22.90 8.63 -18.26
CA ASP A 450 -21.55 9.14 -18.57
C ASP A 450 -20.45 8.22 -18.01
N THR A 451 -20.65 7.64 -16.81
CA THR A 451 -19.71 6.68 -16.19
C THR A 451 -19.63 5.37 -16.96
N ILE A 452 -20.77 4.83 -17.41
CA ILE A 452 -20.81 3.62 -18.26
C ILE A 452 -20.15 3.88 -19.61
N SER A 453 -20.45 5.04 -20.22
CA SER A 453 -19.85 5.46 -21.49
C SER A 453 -18.34 5.58 -21.36
N ARG A 454 -17.85 6.15 -20.25
CA ARG A 454 -16.41 6.23 -19.98
C ARG A 454 -15.78 4.86 -19.74
N LEU A 455 -16.44 3.96 -19.03
CA LEU A 455 -15.97 2.59 -18.85
C LEU A 455 -15.79 1.87 -20.20
N LYS A 456 -16.73 2.06 -21.15
CA LYS A 456 -16.61 1.50 -22.50
C LYS A 456 -15.37 1.99 -23.23
N VAL A 457 -15.06 3.29 -23.13
CA VAL A 457 -13.85 3.86 -23.73
C VAL A 457 -12.60 3.18 -23.18
N GLU A 458 -12.47 3.07 -21.85
CA GLU A 458 -11.29 2.45 -21.24
C GLU A 458 -11.16 0.95 -21.53
N VAL A 459 -12.28 0.21 -21.54
CA VAL A 459 -12.31 -1.20 -21.96
C VAL A 459 -11.86 -1.33 -23.42
N SER A 460 -12.35 -0.47 -24.31
CA SER A 460 -12.00 -0.52 -25.73
C SER A 460 -10.52 -0.25 -26.01
N TYR A 461 -9.85 0.58 -25.19
CA TYR A 461 -8.41 0.79 -25.30
C TYR A 461 -7.60 -0.48 -25.00
N VAL A 462 -7.99 -1.21 -23.96
CA VAL A 462 -7.36 -2.49 -23.62
C VAL A 462 -7.70 -3.56 -24.66
N GLU A 463 -8.91 -3.52 -25.21
CA GLU A 463 -9.33 -4.44 -26.26
C GLU A 463 -8.56 -4.26 -27.56
N ASN A 464 -8.39 -3.02 -28.00
CA ASN A 464 -7.77 -2.66 -29.26
C ASN A 464 -6.23 -2.64 -29.19
N CYS A 465 -5.63 -2.75 -28.01
CA CYS A 465 -4.18 -2.88 -27.87
C CYS A 465 -3.74 -4.23 -28.49
N PRO A 466 -3.02 -4.22 -29.63
CA PRO A 466 -2.53 -5.46 -30.21
C PRO A 466 -1.52 -6.10 -29.26
N LYS A 467 -1.52 -7.43 -29.16
CA LYS A 467 -0.58 -8.22 -28.35
C LYS A 467 0.87 -8.03 -28.85
N GLN A 468 1.48 -6.89 -28.59
CA GLN A 468 2.90 -6.64 -28.82
C GLN A 468 3.68 -7.11 -27.59
N GLN A 469 3.53 -8.40 -27.29
CA GLN A 469 4.27 -9.08 -26.24
C GLN A 469 4.67 -10.48 -26.72
N VAL A 470 5.15 -10.54 -27.96
CA VAL A 470 6.04 -11.58 -28.48
C VAL A 470 7.01 -10.82 -29.39
N THR A 471 8.31 -11.03 -29.22
CA THR A 471 9.45 -10.34 -29.88
C THR A 471 9.75 -8.88 -29.47
N LEU A 472 10.23 -8.69 -28.23
CA LEU A 472 11.28 -7.69 -27.95
C LEU A 472 12.44 -8.42 -27.28
N THR A 473 13.04 -9.33 -28.04
CA THR A 473 14.35 -9.90 -27.73
C THR A 473 14.98 -10.20 -29.08
N GLU A 474 16.12 -9.55 -29.32
CA GLU A 474 17.03 -9.72 -30.46
C GLU A 474 16.57 -9.11 -31.80
N LEU A 475 17.00 -7.86 -32.06
CA LEU A 475 17.83 -7.53 -33.23
C LEU A 475 18.27 -6.04 -33.17
N ASP A 476 19.57 -5.90 -32.93
CA ASP A 476 20.52 -4.92 -33.46
C ASP A 476 20.46 -3.44 -33.09
N SER A 477 21.48 -3.08 -32.32
CA SER A 477 22.21 -1.81 -32.35
C SER A 477 22.61 -1.38 -33.78
N SER A 478 22.06 -0.27 -34.28
CA SER A 478 22.75 0.66 -35.19
C SER A 478 21.86 1.88 -35.51
N GLU A 479 22.37 3.06 -35.17
CA GLU A 479 22.16 4.38 -35.79
C GLU A 479 20.77 4.76 -36.36
N CYS A 480 20.14 5.78 -35.74
CA CYS A 480 19.71 6.93 -36.53
C CYS A 480 19.69 8.20 -35.68
N SER A 481 20.73 9.02 -35.87
CA SER A 481 20.81 10.39 -35.42
C SER A 481 19.95 11.32 -36.29
N SER A 482 19.52 12.42 -35.65
CA SER A 482 19.19 13.73 -36.23
C SER A 482 17.98 13.86 -37.17
N THR A 483 17.04 14.74 -36.81
CA THR A 483 16.85 16.04 -37.51
C THR A 483 15.92 16.93 -36.68
N TRP A 484 16.46 17.69 -35.72
CA TRP A 484 15.88 18.99 -35.35
C TRP A 484 17.00 20.01 -35.49
N VAL A 485 16.93 20.76 -36.59
CA VAL A 485 17.87 21.82 -36.93
C VAL A 485 17.66 22.97 -35.94
N GLY A 486 18.73 23.31 -35.23
CA GLY A 486 18.78 24.52 -34.42
C GLY A 486 18.98 25.77 -35.27
N THR A 487 18.33 26.85 -34.82
CA THR A 487 18.82 28.22 -34.94
C THR A 487 18.46 28.92 -33.63
N GLY A 488 19.44 29.16 -32.76
CA GLY A 488 19.31 30.10 -31.63
C GLY A 488 19.66 31.53 -32.05
N PRO A 489 20.03 32.44 -31.13
CA PRO A 489 19.44 32.72 -29.81
C PRO A 489 19.21 34.24 -29.61
N THR A 490 18.19 34.67 -28.85
CA THR A 490 18.18 36.01 -28.21
C THR A 490 17.18 36.08 -27.04
N GLY A 491 17.68 36.36 -25.84
CA GLY A 491 17.05 37.26 -24.86
C GLY A 491 15.93 36.72 -23.95
N THR A 492 16.32 36.35 -22.72
CA THR A 492 15.60 36.63 -21.45
C THR A 492 14.07 36.49 -21.42
N SER A 493 13.55 35.38 -20.89
CA SER A 493 12.44 35.37 -19.92
C SER A 493 12.10 33.96 -19.40
N THR A 494 12.03 33.86 -18.07
CA THR A 494 11.20 32.93 -17.25
C THR A 494 11.40 31.42 -17.43
N GLU A 495 12.28 30.87 -16.58
CA GLU A 495 12.34 29.46 -16.20
C GLU A 495 11.13 29.09 -15.32
N LEU A 496 10.03 28.65 -15.91
CA LEU A 496 9.07 27.76 -15.22
C LEU A 496 8.21 26.89 -16.17
N ASP A 497 8.31 27.05 -17.49
CA ASP A 497 7.29 26.53 -18.41
C ASP A 497 7.69 25.30 -19.26
N ASN A 498 8.64 24.47 -18.82
CA ASN A 498 9.09 23.32 -19.64
C ASN A 498 9.39 22.02 -18.86
N MET A 499 8.52 21.63 -17.92
CA MET A 499 8.53 20.28 -17.34
C MET A 499 7.10 19.72 -17.22
N GLN A 500 6.32 19.78 -18.29
CA GLN A 500 5.17 18.88 -18.43
C GLN A 500 5.72 17.51 -18.80
N SER A 501 6.22 16.79 -17.79
CA SER A 501 6.70 15.41 -17.94
C SER A 501 5.52 14.56 -18.36
N LEU A 502 5.39 14.32 -19.67
CA LEU A 502 4.43 13.39 -20.23
C LEU A 502 4.59 12.06 -19.49
N TYR A 503 3.51 11.55 -18.93
CA TYR A 503 3.53 10.27 -18.26
C TYR A 503 3.97 9.17 -19.23
N SER A 504 4.83 8.28 -18.74
CA SER A 504 5.26 7.11 -19.50
C SER A 504 4.06 6.22 -19.83
N GLU A 505 4.16 5.44 -20.90
CA GLU A 505 3.11 4.52 -21.33
C GLU A 505 2.72 3.52 -20.23
N ALA A 506 3.69 3.10 -19.41
CA ALA A 506 3.47 2.24 -18.26
C ALA A 506 2.61 2.90 -17.17
N LEU A 507 2.87 4.18 -16.87
CA LEU A 507 2.10 4.92 -15.88
C LEU A 507 0.68 5.25 -16.38
N VAL A 508 0.52 5.52 -17.67
CA VAL A 508 -0.79 5.66 -18.33
C VAL A 508 -1.61 4.36 -18.19
N ALA A 509 -0.99 3.19 -18.43
CA ALA A 509 -1.65 1.90 -18.25
C ALA A 509 -2.07 1.66 -16.79
N TYR A 510 -1.21 2.05 -15.83
CA TYR A 510 -1.53 1.99 -14.40
C TYR A 510 -2.74 2.88 -14.05
N HIS A 511 -2.73 4.16 -14.45
CA HIS A 511 -3.83 5.07 -14.20
C HIS A 511 -5.13 4.65 -14.88
N ARG A 512 -5.06 4.06 -16.07
CA ARG A 512 -6.23 3.48 -16.74
C ARG A 512 -6.86 2.37 -15.91
N ARG A 513 -6.06 1.47 -15.34
CA ARG A 513 -6.57 0.40 -14.47
C ARG A 513 -7.23 0.97 -13.22
N LEU A 514 -6.61 1.96 -12.57
CA LEU A 514 -7.21 2.64 -11.41
C LEU A 514 -8.55 3.30 -11.75
N LEU A 515 -8.61 4.00 -12.89
CA LEU A 515 -9.83 4.63 -13.37
C LEU A 515 -10.93 3.58 -13.59
N MET A 516 -10.62 2.46 -14.23
CA MET A 516 -11.59 1.36 -14.40
C MET A 516 -12.12 0.83 -13.05
N LYS A 517 -11.25 0.64 -12.06
CA LYS A 517 -11.67 0.24 -10.70
C LYS A 517 -12.62 1.28 -10.10
N ALA A 518 -12.27 2.56 -10.16
CA ALA A 518 -13.12 3.65 -9.64
C ALA A 518 -14.47 3.73 -10.36
N LEU A 519 -14.49 3.59 -11.70
CA LEU A 519 -15.72 3.60 -12.51
C LEU A 519 -16.64 2.44 -12.12
N LEU A 520 -16.10 1.22 -11.95
CA LEU A 520 -16.89 0.06 -11.55
C LEU A 520 -17.48 0.23 -10.14
N ARG A 521 -16.72 0.77 -9.18
CA ARG A 521 -17.25 1.09 -7.84
C ARG A 521 -18.36 2.15 -7.90
N ALA A 522 -18.14 3.22 -8.67
CA ALA A 522 -19.13 4.26 -8.88
C ALA A 522 -20.42 3.71 -9.54
N ILE A 523 -20.32 2.76 -10.48
CA ILE A 523 -21.47 2.08 -11.08
C ILE A 523 -22.20 1.23 -10.02
N SER A 524 -21.47 0.44 -9.21
CA SER A 524 -22.05 -0.33 -8.10
C SER A 524 -22.86 0.56 -7.16
N LEU A 525 -22.29 1.67 -6.71
CA LEU A 525 -22.98 2.64 -5.84
C LEU A 525 -24.17 3.32 -6.54
N GLY A 526 -23.99 3.72 -7.80
CA GLY A 526 -25.03 4.35 -8.60
C GLY A 526 -26.27 3.48 -8.77
N THR A 527 -26.12 2.14 -8.78
CA THR A 527 -27.26 1.22 -8.83
C THR A 527 -28.11 1.21 -7.55
N TYR A 528 -27.64 1.75 -6.40
CA TYR A 528 -28.43 1.85 -5.15
C TYR A 528 -29.40 3.04 -5.12
N ALA A 529 -29.23 4.05 -6.00
CA ALA A 529 -30.09 5.22 -5.97
C ALA A 529 -31.55 4.85 -6.33
N PRO A 530 -32.58 5.42 -5.67
CA PRO A 530 -33.99 5.08 -5.92
C PRO A 530 -34.48 5.62 -7.28
N GLY A 531 -34.63 4.77 -8.29
CA GLY A 531 -35.06 5.13 -9.65
C GLY A 531 -35.06 3.90 -10.56
N THR A 532 -35.82 3.90 -11.65
CA THR A 532 -36.16 2.69 -12.41
C THR A 532 -34.91 2.01 -13.01
N THR A 533 -34.56 0.83 -12.47
CA THR A 533 -33.54 -0.12 -13.00
C THR A 533 -33.77 -0.51 -14.46
N ALA A 534 -34.98 -0.31 -14.98
CA ALA A 534 -35.32 -0.51 -16.39
C ALA A 534 -34.45 0.29 -17.38
N ARG A 535 -33.80 1.40 -16.97
CA ARG A 535 -32.83 2.09 -17.85
C ARG A 535 -31.48 1.39 -17.96
N ILE A 536 -31.06 0.64 -16.93
CA ILE A 536 -29.74 -0.03 -16.87
C ILE A 536 -29.65 -1.19 -17.86
N CYS A 537 -30.79 -1.83 -18.15
CA CYS A 537 -30.90 -2.99 -19.05
C CYS A 537 -31.84 -2.76 -20.26
N GLY A 538 -32.45 -1.57 -20.39
CA GLY A 538 -33.51 -1.31 -21.36
C GLY A 538 -33.28 -0.13 -22.31
N SER A 539 -32.10 0.49 -22.30
CA SER A 539 -31.75 1.49 -23.32
C SER A 539 -31.27 0.80 -24.61
N GLU A 540 -31.41 1.47 -25.76
CA GLU A 540 -31.15 0.91 -27.10
C GLU A 540 -29.69 0.52 -27.35
N GLU A 541 -28.78 0.83 -26.42
CA GLU A 541 -27.40 0.34 -26.39
C GLU A 541 -27.10 -0.27 -25.01
N ASN A 542 -27.17 -1.60 -24.88
CA ASN A 542 -26.78 -2.34 -23.66
C ASN A 542 -25.25 -2.32 -23.45
N LEU A 543 -24.68 -1.14 -23.18
CA LEU A 543 -23.23 -0.91 -23.09
C LEU A 543 -22.61 -1.62 -21.89
N LEU A 544 -23.25 -1.55 -20.71
CA LEU A 544 -22.69 -2.09 -19.47
C LEU A 544 -22.51 -3.60 -19.51
N PRO A 545 -23.52 -4.43 -19.85
CA PRO A 545 -23.33 -5.87 -19.99
C PRO A 545 -22.22 -6.23 -20.98
N HIS A 546 -22.10 -5.48 -22.08
CA HIS A 546 -21.04 -5.71 -23.07
C HIS A 546 -19.65 -5.43 -22.51
N CYS A 547 -19.45 -4.32 -21.80
CA CYS A 547 -18.18 -4.01 -21.14
C CYS A 547 -17.79 -5.09 -20.12
N LEU A 548 -18.74 -5.55 -19.30
CA LEU A 548 -18.48 -6.60 -18.31
C LEU A 548 -18.13 -7.94 -18.98
N CYS A 549 -18.83 -8.31 -20.06
CA CYS A 549 -18.48 -9.48 -20.88
C CYS A 549 -17.05 -9.42 -21.41
N SER A 550 -16.64 -8.26 -21.93
CA SER A 550 -15.27 -8.05 -22.43
C SER A 550 -14.22 -8.19 -21.33
N ILE A 551 -14.50 -7.64 -20.14
CA ILE A 551 -13.62 -7.78 -18.97
C ILE A 551 -13.47 -9.26 -18.58
N PHE A 552 -14.56 -10.03 -18.51
CA PHE A 552 -14.49 -11.45 -18.14
C PHE A 552 -13.77 -12.29 -19.20
N ARG A 553 -14.10 -12.12 -20.48
CA ARG A 553 -13.46 -12.89 -21.58
C ARG A 553 -11.95 -12.63 -21.69
N ARG A 554 -11.48 -11.44 -21.30
CA ARG A 554 -10.07 -11.05 -21.32
C ARG A 554 -9.54 -10.71 -19.93
N ALA A 555 -9.98 -11.44 -18.90
CA ALA A 555 -9.68 -11.15 -17.49
C ALA A 555 -8.18 -10.91 -17.21
N LYS A 556 -7.30 -11.66 -17.88
CA LYS A 556 -5.82 -11.54 -17.72
C LYS A 556 -5.28 -10.17 -18.11
N ASP A 557 -5.89 -9.49 -19.07
CA ASP A 557 -5.43 -8.19 -19.57
C ASP A 557 -5.85 -7.05 -18.62
N PHE A 558 -6.98 -7.23 -17.92
CA PHE A 558 -7.55 -6.23 -17.01
C PHE A 558 -7.03 -6.37 -15.57
N GLY A 559 -6.69 -7.58 -15.12
CA GLY A 559 -6.18 -7.85 -13.78
C GLY A 559 -7.27 -8.17 -12.75
N GLY A 560 -6.83 -8.65 -11.57
CA GLY A 560 -7.70 -9.24 -10.54
C GLY A 560 -8.71 -8.26 -9.93
N GLY A 561 -8.28 -7.03 -9.63
CA GLY A 561 -9.17 -6.04 -9.00
C GLY A 561 -10.27 -5.53 -9.93
N VAL A 562 -9.98 -5.35 -11.22
CA VAL A 562 -11.00 -4.99 -12.22
C VAL A 562 -11.99 -6.14 -12.42
N PHE A 563 -11.49 -7.37 -12.50
CA PHE A 563 -12.34 -8.57 -12.59
C PHE A 563 -13.29 -8.69 -11.38
N SER A 564 -12.75 -8.55 -10.16
CA SER A 564 -13.53 -8.63 -8.92
C SER A 564 -14.63 -7.57 -8.87
N LEU A 565 -14.31 -6.31 -9.19
CA LEU A 565 -15.29 -5.23 -9.22
C LEU A 565 -16.34 -5.40 -10.32
N ALA A 566 -15.96 -5.92 -11.50
CA ALA A 566 -16.92 -6.26 -12.55
C ALA A 566 -17.91 -7.35 -12.09
N ALA A 567 -17.41 -8.34 -11.35
CA ALA A 567 -18.22 -9.41 -10.76
C ALA A 567 -19.16 -8.88 -9.65
N THR A 568 -18.69 -7.93 -8.83
CA THR A 568 -19.52 -7.21 -7.85
C THR A 568 -20.63 -6.41 -8.53
N VAL A 569 -20.33 -5.65 -9.59
CA VAL A 569 -21.36 -4.90 -10.34
C VAL A 569 -22.43 -5.83 -10.90
N MET A 570 -22.04 -6.95 -11.51
CA MET A 570 -22.99 -7.96 -11.98
C MET A 570 -23.88 -8.49 -10.84
N SER A 571 -23.28 -8.82 -9.70
CA SER A 571 -24.00 -9.33 -8.53
C SER A 571 -24.96 -8.31 -7.94
N ASP A 572 -24.55 -7.05 -7.81
CA ASP A 572 -25.36 -5.95 -7.29
C ASP A 572 -26.59 -5.68 -8.18
N ILE A 573 -26.41 -5.75 -9.50
CA ILE A 573 -27.52 -5.59 -10.46
C ILE A 573 -28.55 -6.71 -10.26
N ILE A 574 -28.10 -7.97 -10.13
CA ILE A 574 -28.98 -9.13 -9.95
C ILE A 574 -29.68 -9.08 -8.58
N HIS A 575 -28.96 -8.73 -7.51
CA HIS A 575 -29.52 -8.64 -6.16
C HIS A 575 -30.63 -7.60 -6.04
N LYS A 576 -30.45 -6.45 -6.70
CA LYS A 576 -31.41 -5.34 -6.61
C LYS A 576 -32.61 -5.52 -7.50
N ASP A 577 -32.39 -6.02 -8.70
CA ASP A 577 -33.46 -6.26 -9.65
C ASP A 577 -33.33 -7.65 -10.29
N PRO A 578 -33.85 -8.70 -9.63
CA PRO A 578 -33.84 -10.04 -10.19
C PRO A 578 -34.54 -10.16 -11.55
N THR A 579 -35.38 -9.18 -11.93
CA THR A 579 -36.07 -9.18 -13.23
C THR A 579 -35.16 -8.85 -14.41
N CYS A 580 -33.97 -8.28 -14.16
CA CYS A 580 -32.99 -8.00 -15.20
C CYS A 580 -32.25 -9.25 -15.71
N PHE A 581 -32.34 -10.37 -14.98
CA PHE A 581 -31.57 -11.58 -15.28
C PHE A 581 -31.71 -12.07 -16.74
N PRO A 582 -32.93 -12.14 -17.35
CA PRO A 582 -33.07 -12.57 -18.74
C PRO A 582 -32.36 -11.66 -19.75
N ILE A 583 -32.23 -10.36 -19.44
CA ILE A 583 -31.53 -9.40 -20.30
C ILE A 583 -30.01 -9.62 -20.20
N LEU A 584 -29.50 -9.84 -18.98
CA LEU A 584 -28.09 -10.17 -18.75
C LEU A 584 -27.73 -11.53 -19.38
N GLU A 585 -28.63 -12.50 -19.29
CA GLU A 585 -28.51 -13.82 -19.94
C GLU A 585 -28.48 -13.68 -21.46
N ALA A 586 -29.38 -12.89 -22.06
CA ALA A 586 -29.37 -12.60 -23.50
C ALA A 586 -28.10 -11.88 -23.97
N ALA A 587 -27.46 -11.08 -23.11
CA ALA A 587 -26.16 -10.45 -23.38
C ALA A 587 -24.96 -11.42 -23.22
N GLY A 588 -25.20 -12.64 -22.71
CA GLY A 588 -24.16 -13.64 -22.44
C GLY A 588 -23.26 -13.32 -21.24
N LEU A 589 -23.73 -12.47 -20.32
CA LEU A 589 -22.93 -12.01 -19.18
C LEU A 589 -22.66 -13.11 -18.14
N PRO A 590 -23.67 -13.84 -17.63
CA PRO A 590 -23.44 -14.97 -16.74
C PRO A 590 -22.51 -16.03 -17.33
N SER A 591 -22.68 -16.37 -18.61
CA SER A 591 -21.82 -17.34 -19.30
C SER A 591 -20.37 -16.85 -19.41
N ALA A 592 -20.15 -15.57 -19.76
CA ALA A 592 -18.80 -15.03 -19.84
C ALA A 592 -18.07 -15.06 -18.48
N PHE A 593 -18.78 -14.81 -17.38
CA PHE A 593 -18.23 -14.95 -16.03
C PHE A 593 -17.88 -16.41 -15.70
N MET A 594 -18.80 -17.35 -15.96
CA MET A 594 -18.57 -18.77 -15.70
C MET A 594 -17.39 -19.31 -16.52
N ASP A 595 -17.32 -18.98 -17.81
CA ASP A 595 -16.20 -19.37 -18.69
C ASP A 595 -14.87 -18.84 -18.14
N ALA A 596 -14.81 -17.57 -17.73
CA ALA A 596 -13.61 -16.96 -17.16
C ALA A 596 -13.15 -17.63 -15.85
N VAL A 597 -14.09 -18.05 -15.01
CA VAL A 597 -13.79 -18.78 -13.76
C VAL A 597 -13.29 -20.20 -14.06
N MET A 598 -13.89 -20.88 -15.05
CA MET A 598 -13.57 -22.26 -15.42
C MET A 598 -12.26 -22.40 -16.21
N ASP A 599 -11.89 -21.39 -17.03
CA ASP A 599 -10.59 -21.33 -17.75
C ASP A 599 -9.38 -21.09 -16.82
N GLY A 600 -9.63 -20.96 -15.52
CA GLY A 600 -8.65 -20.66 -14.49
C GLY A 600 -8.75 -19.20 -14.08
N ALA A 601 -9.49 -18.97 -12.99
CA ALA A 601 -9.63 -17.66 -12.34
C ALA A 601 -8.27 -16.96 -12.16
N LEU A 602 -8.27 -15.63 -12.13
CA LEU A 602 -7.03 -14.87 -11.93
C LEU A 602 -6.39 -15.19 -10.57
N CYS A 603 -5.06 -15.32 -10.54
CA CYS A 603 -4.29 -15.54 -9.31
C CYS A 603 -4.23 -14.26 -8.45
N SER A 604 -5.37 -13.84 -7.91
CA SER A 604 -5.53 -12.65 -7.08
C SER A 604 -6.53 -12.96 -5.97
N ALA A 605 -6.21 -12.55 -4.74
CA ALA A 605 -7.08 -12.74 -3.57
C ALA A 605 -8.47 -12.12 -3.80
N GLU A 606 -8.55 -10.91 -4.34
CA GLU A 606 -9.81 -10.22 -4.66
C GLU A 606 -10.63 -10.96 -5.73
N ALA A 607 -9.95 -11.54 -6.73
CA ALA A 607 -10.62 -12.25 -7.82
C ALA A 607 -11.20 -13.60 -7.37
N ILE A 608 -10.50 -14.36 -6.52
CA ILE A 608 -10.98 -15.66 -6.06
C ILE A 608 -12.08 -15.53 -4.99
N THR A 609 -12.00 -14.52 -4.13
CA THR A 609 -12.97 -14.29 -3.04
C THR A 609 -14.32 -13.76 -3.53
N CYS A 610 -14.38 -13.11 -4.70
CA CYS A 610 -15.66 -12.66 -5.26
C CYS A 610 -16.49 -13.82 -5.86
N ILE A 611 -15.87 -14.96 -6.22
CA ILE A 611 -16.53 -16.04 -6.96
C ILE A 611 -17.74 -16.60 -6.22
N PRO A 612 -17.67 -16.99 -4.93
CA PRO A 612 -18.82 -17.56 -4.23
C PRO A 612 -20.01 -16.60 -4.18
N HIS A 613 -19.75 -15.31 -3.89
CA HIS A 613 -20.79 -14.29 -3.84
C HIS A 613 -21.48 -14.07 -5.19
N CYS A 614 -20.71 -14.12 -6.29
CA CYS A 614 -21.28 -13.97 -7.63
C CYS A 614 -22.10 -15.18 -8.05
N LEU A 615 -21.63 -16.39 -7.70
CA LEU A 615 -22.42 -17.61 -7.91
C LEU A 615 -23.72 -17.58 -7.09
N ASP A 616 -23.70 -17.03 -5.87
CA ASP A 616 -24.89 -16.90 -5.03
C ASP A 616 -25.93 -15.98 -5.67
N ALA A 617 -25.48 -14.82 -6.18
CA ALA A 617 -26.33 -13.88 -6.91
C ALA A 617 -26.97 -14.55 -8.15
N LEU A 618 -26.19 -15.30 -8.94
CA LEU A 618 -26.71 -16.04 -10.10
C LEU A 618 -27.74 -17.11 -9.70
N CYS A 619 -27.58 -17.73 -8.53
CA CYS A 619 -28.49 -18.77 -8.03
C CYS A 619 -29.84 -18.23 -7.56
N LEU A 620 -30.03 -16.91 -7.45
CA LEU A 620 -31.34 -16.31 -7.16
C LEU A 620 -32.35 -16.51 -8.30
N ASN A 621 -31.87 -16.77 -9.52
CA ASN A 621 -32.70 -17.13 -10.66
C ASN A 621 -32.61 -18.63 -10.96
N ASN A 622 -33.73 -19.26 -11.30
CA ASN A 622 -33.75 -20.69 -11.64
C ASN A 622 -32.87 -21.02 -12.86
N ASN A 623 -32.83 -20.17 -13.89
CA ASN A 623 -31.97 -20.38 -15.06
C ASN A 623 -30.49 -20.30 -14.66
N GLY A 624 -30.12 -19.30 -13.86
CA GLY A 624 -28.77 -19.15 -13.33
C GLY A 624 -28.34 -20.33 -12.46
N LEU A 625 -29.21 -20.79 -11.57
CA LEU A 625 -28.95 -21.98 -10.76
C LEU A 625 -28.73 -23.25 -11.60
N GLN A 626 -29.49 -23.45 -12.68
CA GLN A 626 -29.26 -24.57 -13.59
C GLN A 626 -27.94 -24.40 -14.35
N ALA A 627 -27.66 -23.21 -14.85
CA ALA A 627 -26.41 -22.95 -15.56
C ALA A 627 -25.18 -23.22 -14.66
N VAL A 628 -25.21 -22.81 -13.38
CA VAL A 628 -24.15 -23.09 -12.40
C VAL A 628 -23.93 -24.60 -12.20
N LYS A 629 -25.01 -25.39 -12.20
CA LYS A 629 -24.94 -26.86 -12.11
C LYS A 629 -24.40 -27.49 -13.38
N ASP A 630 -24.91 -27.07 -14.53
CA ASP A 630 -24.55 -27.63 -15.83
C ASP A 630 -23.08 -27.39 -16.18
N HIS A 631 -22.54 -26.22 -15.81
CA HIS A 631 -21.12 -25.89 -15.99
C HIS A 631 -20.22 -26.45 -14.88
N ASN A 632 -20.80 -27.09 -13.84
CA ASN A 632 -20.10 -27.56 -12.65
C ASN A 632 -19.18 -26.48 -12.04
N ALA A 633 -19.70 -25.27 -11.89
CA ALA A 633 -18.90 -24.07 -11.62
C ALA A 633 -18.08 -24.18 -10.32
N LEU A 634 -18.57 -24.89 -9.30
CA LEU A 634 -17.85 -25.12 -8.04
C LEU A 634 -16.50 -25.82 -8.25
N ARG A 635 -16.35 -26.60 -9.32
CA ARG A 635 -15.10 -27.31 -9.60
C ARG A 635 -13.91 -26.37 -9.83
N CYS A 636 -14.12 -25.08 -10.11
CA CYS A 636 -13.03 -24.10 -10.20
C CYS A 636 -12.18 -24.05 -8.92
N PHE A 637 -12.79 -24.26 -7.74
CA PHE A 637 -12.10 -24.23 -6.45
C PHE A 637 -11.12 -25.39 -6.29
N VAL A 638 -11.30 -26.51 -7.03
CA VAL A 638 -10.32 -27.59 -7.05
C VAL A 638 -8.97 -27.06 -7.50
N LYS A 639 -8.92 -26.32 -8.62
CA LYS A 639 -7.67 -25.75 -9.13
C LYS A 639 -7.11 -24.67 -8.20
N ILE A 640 -7.98 -23.84 -7.60
CA ILE A 640 -7.58 -22.77 -6.68
C ILE A 640 -6.87 -23.33 -5.44
N PHE A 641 -7.42 -24.37 -4.80
CA PHE A 641 -6.84 -24.94 -3.58
C PHE A 641 -5.68 -25.92 -3.82
N THR A 642 -5.43 -26.35 -5.06
CA THR A 642 -4.46 -27.42 -5.36
C THR A 642 -3.34 -27.02 -6.32
N SER A 643 -3.40 -25.84 -6.95
CA SER A 643 -2.36 -25.36 -7.86
C SER A 643 -1.40 -24.40 -7.18
N ARG A 644 -0.10 -24.54 -7.51
CA ARG A 644 0.98 -23.65 -7.07
C ARG A 644 0.74 -22.18 -7.41
N LEU A 645 0.02 -21.92 -8.49
CA LEU A 645 -0.24 -20.56 -8.98
C LEU A 645 -1.07 -19.72 -8.00
N TYR A 646 -1.86 -20.33 -7.12
CA TYR A 646 -2.76 -19.63 -6.20
C TYR A 646 -2.25 -19.55 -4.76
N LEU A 647 -1.10 -20.14 -4.41
CA LEU A 647 -0.61 -20.08 -3.02
C LEU A 647 -0.45 -18.66 -2.50
N CYS A 648 0.15 -17.77 -3.31
CA CYS A 648 0.30 -16.38 -2.92
C CYS A 648 -1.05 -15.67 -2.77
N ALA A 649 -2.06 -16.07 -3.55
CA ALA A 649 -3.42 -15.52 -3.44
C ALA A 649 -4.16 -16.08 -2.22
N LEU A 650 -3.82 -17.28 -1.76
CA LEU A 650 -4.40 -17.94 -0.58
C LEU A 650 -3.61 -17.67 0.72
N ALA A 651 -2.77 -16.64 0.76
CA ALA A 651 -2.08 -16.22 1.98
C ALA A 651 -2.97 -15.35 2.89
N GLY A 652 -2.65 -15.32 4.19
CA GLY A 652 -3.33 -14.49 5.18
C GLY A 652 -4.78 -14.93 5.42
N ASP A 653 -5.71 -13.97 5.47
CA ASP A 653 -7.13 -14.20 5.79
C ASP A 653 -7.96 -14.69 4.59
N THR A 654 -7.38 -14.73 3.38
CA THR A 654 -8.09 -15.05 2.13
C THR A 654 -8.79 -16.41 2.14
N PRO A 655 -8.17 -17.52 2.63
CA PRO A 655 -8.84 -18.81 2.72
C PRO A 655 -10.09 -18.74 3.60
N GLY A 656 -10.06 -17.98 4.70
CA GLY A 656 -11.20 -17.81 5.59
C GLY A 656 -12.38 -17.12 4.91
N SER A 657 -12.14 -16.00 4.21
CA SER A 657 -13.16 -15.29 3.44
C SER A 657 -13.75 -16.13 2.29
N LEU A 658 -12.91 -16.91 1.62
CA LEU A 658 -13.35 -17.81 0.56
C LEU A 658 -14.26 -18.93 1.11
N SER A 659 -13.90 -19.47 2.28
CA SER A 659 -14.62 -20.54 2.94
C SER A 659 -15.99 -20.10 3.47
N SER A 660 -16.07 -18.89 4.04
CA SER A 660 -17.34 -18.31 4.49
C SER A 660 -18.27 -18.01 3.31
N GLY A 661 -17.75 -17.46 2.22
CA GLY A 661 -18.53 -17.23 1.00
C GLY A 661 -19.09 -18.53 0.40
N LEU A 662 -18.31 -19.61 0.42
CA LEU A 662 -18.76 -20.91 -0.08
C LEU A 662 -19.82 -21.56 0.82
N ASP A 663 -19.68 -21.50 2.15
CA ASP A 663 -20.71 -21.98 3.08
C ASP A 663 -22.03 -21.24 2.87
N GLU A 664 -21.98 -19.92 2.71
CA GLU A 664 -23.18 -19.10 2.49
C GLU A 664 -23.88 -19.47 1.18
N LEU A 665 -23.14 -19.64 0.07
CA LEU A 665 -23.66 -20.14 -1.20
C LEU A 665 -24.37 -21.49 -1.04
N MET A 666 -23.74 -22.44 -0.36
CA MET A 666 -24.31 -23.78 -0.14
C MET A 666 -25.52 -23.75 0.82
N ARG A 667 -25.60 -22.74 1.69
CA ARG A 667 -26.71 -22.52 2.60
C ARG A 667 -27.93 -21.98 1.86
N HIS A 668 -27.74 -20.94 1.04
CA HIS A 668 -28.77 -20.32 0.21
C HIS A 668 -29.25 -21.24 -0.91
N ALA A 669 -28.33 -21.79 -1.70
CA ALA A 669 -28.62 -22.72 -2.79
C ALA A 669 -28.44 -24.18 -2.35
N SER A 670 -29.38 -24.70 -1.54
CA SER A 670 -29.29 -26.05 -0.96
C SER A 670 -29.05 -27.18 -1.96
N SER A 671 -29.52 -27.02 -3.20
CA SER A 671 -29.29 -27.98 -4.29
C SER A 671 -27.83 -28.08 -4.77
N LEU A 672 -26.98 -27.11 -4.41
CA LEU A 672 -25.54 -27.12 -4.65
C LEU A 672 -24.76 -27.84 -3.55
N ARG A 673 -25.37 -28.23 -2.42
CA ARG A 673 -24.67 -28.95 -1.34
C ARG A 673 -24.05 -30.26 -1.79
N GLY A 674 -24.76 -31.02 -2.63
CA GLY A 674 -24.28 -32.27 -3.21
C GLY A 674 -23.00 -32.06 -4.04
N PRO A 675 -23.06 -31.23 -5.11
CA PRO A 675 -21.89 -30.85 -5.90
C PRO A 675 -20.77 -30.17 -5.10
N GLY A 676 -21.10 -29.35 -4.09
CA GLY A 676 -20.14 -28.70 -3.22
C GLY A 676 -19.35 -29.71 -2.38
N VAL A 677 -20.01 -30.73 -1.84
CA VAL A 677 -19.32 -31.84 -1.15
C VAL A 677 -18.47 -32.65 -2.13
N ASP A 678 -18.92 -32.90 -3.36
CA ASP A 678 -18.10 -33.57 -4.38
C ASP A 678 -16.80 -32.80 -4.66
N MET A 679 -16.90 -31.48 -4.78
CA MET A 679 -15.76 -30.58 -4.95
C MET A 679 -14.81 -30.63 -3.75
N LEU A 680 -15.32 -30.63 -2.50
CA LEU A 680 -14.48 -30.76 -1.30
C LEU A 680 -13.69 -32.07 -1.30
N ILE A 681 -14.34 -33.18 -1.67
CA ILE A 681 -13.69 -34.49 -1.75
C ILE A 681 -12.68 -34.51 -2.90
N GLU A 682 -13.00 -33.92 -4.06
CA GLU A 682 -12.06 -33.81 -5.19
C GLU A 682 -10.80 -33.00 -4.81
N ILE A 683 -10.93 -31.92 -4.04
CA ILE A 683 -9.77 -31.17 -3.49
C ILE A 683 -8.89 -32.10 -2.66
N LEU A 684 -9.48 -32.85 -1.72
CA LEU A 684 -8.74 -33.77 -0.84
C LEU A 684 -8.05 -34.89 -1.63
N ASP A 685 -8.74 -35.47 -2.62
CA ASP A 685 -8.21 -36.52 -3.48
C ASP A 685 -7.05 -36.01 -4.34
N VAL A 686 -7.14 -34.78 -4.85
CA VAL A 686 -6.05 -34.16 -5.63
C VAL A 686 -4.85 -33.85 -4.73
N ILE A 687 -5.05 -33.32 -3.52
CA ILE A 687 -3.98 -33.14 -2.53
C ILE A 687 -3.32 -34.48 -2.20
N ALA A 688 -4.13 -35.54 -2.03
CA ALA A 688 -3.62 -36.88 -1.75
C ALA A 688 -2.79 -37.43 -2.92
N LYS A 689 -3.22 -37.22 -4.17
CA LYS A 689 -2.44 -37.56 -5.37
C LYS A 689 -1.11 -36.81 -5.42
N ILE A 690 -1.11 -35.51 -5.15
CA ILE A 690 0.13 -34.69 -5.09
C ILE A 690 1.09 -35.24 -4.01
N GLY A 691 0.56 -35.62 -2.85
CA GLY A 691 1.35 -36.19 -1.75
C GLY A 691 1.84 -37.63 -1.96
N SER A 692 1.29 -38.37 -2.93
CA SER A 692 1.57 -39.80 -3.15
C SER A 692 2.86 -40.13 -3.91
N GLY A 693 3.56 -39.14 -4.49
CA GLY A 693 4.85 -39.31 -5.15
C GLY A 693 4.80 -39.42 -6.69
N PRO A 694 5.95 -39.57 -7.38
CA PRO A 694 6.09 -39.31 -8.82
C PRO A 694 5.55 -40.37 -9.78
N GLU A 695 4.85 -41.42 -9.33
CA GLU A 695 4.19 -42.37 -10.24
C GLU A 695 2.83 -41.86 -10.78
N ALA A 696 2.35 -40.71 -10.32
CA ALA A 696 1.07 -40.12 -10.74
C ALA A 696 1.17 -38.80 -11.54
N THR A 697 2.37 -38.37 -11.96
CA THR A 697 2.56 -37.10 -12.68
C THR A 697 2.46 -37.19 -14.20
N ALA A 698 2.12 -38.36 -14.77
CA ALA A 698 2.01 -38.52 -16.23
C ALA A 698 0.77 -37.84 -16.88
N SER A 699 -0.11 -37.18 -16.13
CA SER A 699 -1.32 -36.56 -16.67
C SER A 699 -1.42 -35.03 -16.52
N PHE A 700 -0.39 -34.35 -16.03
CA PHE A 700 -0.37 -32.88 -15.96
C PHE A 700 0.68 -32.34 -16.93
N THR A 701 0.34 -32.27 -18.22
CA THR A 701 1.03 -31.38 -19.16
C THR A 701 0.65 -29.94 -18.83
N ASP A 702 1.34 -29.34 -17.87
CA ASP A 702 1.40 -27.89 -17.79
C ASP A 702 2.22 -27.41 -19.00
N SER A 703 1.53 -26.90 -20.01
CA SER A 703 2.14 -26.07 -21.05
C SER A 703 2.77 -24.85 -20.34
N PRO A 704 4.08 -24.60 -20.48
CA PRO A 704 4.69 -23.41 -19.91
C PRO A 704 4.27 -22.21 -20.77
N CYS A 705 3.18 -21.55 -20.39
CA CYS A 705 2.76 -20.31 -21.03
C CYS A 705 3.10 -19.13 -20.12
N CYS A 706 4.12 -18.38 -20.55
CA CYS A 706 4.52 -17.03 -20.13
C CYS A 706 4.46 -16.72 -18.63
N SER A 707 5.56 -17.02 -17.94
CA SER A 707 5.93 -16.33 -16.70
C SER A 707 6.43 -14.92 -17.02
N THR A 708 5.52 -13.98 -17.20
CA THR A 708 5.76 -12.60 -16.77
C THR A 708 5.10 -12.47 -15.40
N PRO A 709 5.86 -12.30 -14.30
CA PRO A 709 5.24 -11.89 -13.05
C PRO A 709 4.65 -10.51 -13.29
N LEU A 710 3.32 -10.43 -13.40
CA LEU A 710 2.66 -9.13 -13.25
C LEU A 710 3.01 -8.62 -11.84
N PRO A 711 3.36 -7.34 -11.69
CA PRO A 711 3.66 -6.76 -10.40
C PRO A 711 2.49 -7.03 -9.46
N MET A 712 2.80 -7.62 -8.30
CA MET A 712 1.86 -7.86 -7.22
C MET A 712 1.08 -6.57 -6.96
N GLU A 713 -0.25 -6.57 -7.14
CA GLU A 713 -1.08 -5.42 -6.78
C GLU A 713 -0.99 -5.23 -5.27
N THR A 714 -0.13 -4.32 -4.82
CA THR A 714 -0.19 -3.77 -3.46
C THR A 714 -1.33 -2.76 -3.41
N ASP A 715 -2.56 -3.27 -3.34
CA ASP A 715 -3.77 -2.46 -3.05
C ASP A 715 -4.36 -2.86 -1.69
N ALA A 716 -3.53 -3.37 -0.78
CA ALA A 716 -3.86 -3.54 0.63
C ALA A 716 -3.76 -2.20 1.38
N GLU A 717 -4.48 -1.19 0.93
CA GLU A 717 -4.69 0.07 1.66
C GLU A 717 -6.16 0.47 1.52
N GLU A 718 -6.97 0.08 2.52
CA GLU A 718 -8.11 0.84 3.10
C GLU A 718 -9.08 -0.10 3.84
N ARG A 719 -8.67 -0.54 5.02
CA ARG A 719 -9.49 -0.83 6.23
C ARG A 719 -8.69 -1.81 7.08
N ASN A 720 -8.19 -1.34 8.21
CA ASN A 720 -8.27 -2.03 9.51
C ASN A 720 -7.50 -1.20 10.54
N LEU A 721 -8.26 -0.44 11.32
CA LEU A 721 -7.86 -0.03 12.66
C LEU A 721 -8.18 -1.21 13.59
N VAL A 722 -7.19 -1.76 14.30
CA VAL A 722 -7.24 -2.16 15.73
C VAL A 722 -6.04 -3.06 16.10
N SER A 723 -5.39 -2.63 17.21
CA SER A 723 -4.50 -3.30 18.18
C SER A 723 -3.22 -4.02 17.73
N SER A 724 -2.10 -3.48 18.21
CA SER A 724 -0.81 -4.16 18.35
C SER A 724 -0.78 -5.02 19.62
N ASP A 725 -0.52 -6.31 19.49
CA ASP A 725 0.51 -7.02 20.26
C ASP A 725 0.65 -8.44 19.70
N ASP A 726 1.84 -8.75 19.19
CA ASP A 726 2.53 -10.04 19.38
C ASP A 726 3.81 -10.07 18.53
N LYS A 727 4.91 -9.69 19.19
CA LYS A 727 6.26 -10.08 18.80
C LYS A 727 6.47 -11.49 19.35
N GLU A 728 6.77 -12.47 18.49
CA GLU A 728 8.05 -13.20 18.49
C GLU A 728 8.04 -14.48 17.63
N LEU A 729 9.24 -14.76 17.08
CA LEU A 729 9.75 -16.02 16.49
C LEU A 729 9.44 -16.32 15.02
N CYS A 730 10.40 -15.98 14.16
CA CYS A 730 11.20 -16.99 13.43
C CYS A 730 12.46 -16.33 12.84
N LYS A 731 13.63 -16.76 13.31
CA LYS A 731 14.94 -16.48 12.71
C LYS A 731 15.27 -17.65 11.78
N ILE A 732 15.61 -17.38 10.53
CA ILE A 732 16.24 -18.35 9.63
C ILE A 732 17.59 -17.76 9.21
N GLU A 733 18.66 -18.49 9.49
CA GLU A 733 20.03 -18.19 9.07
C GLU A 733 20.25 -18.67 7.63
N ASN A 734 20.89 -17.81 6.83
CA ASN A 734 21.33 -18.10 5.46
C ASN A 734 22.64 -18.90 5.47
N SER A 735 22.79 -19.82 4.51
CA SER A 735 24.07 -20.13 3.89
C SER A 735 23.86 -20.56 2.43
N GLU A 736 24.40 -19.76 1.52
CA GLU A 736 24.48 -20.01 0.09
C GLU A 736 25.66 -20.94 -0.24
N GLN A 737 25.44 -21.99 -1.04
CA GLN A 737 26.45 -22.56 -1.94
C GLN A 737 25.81 -23.06 -3.24
N HIS A 738 26.63 -23.02 -4.29
CA HIS A 738 26.34 -22.92 -5.72
C HIS A 738 26.16 -24.28 -6.44
N LEU A 739 25.38 -24.27 -7.54
CA LEU A 739 25.28 -25.21 -8.69
C LEU A 739 25.19 -26.75 -8.47
N GLU A 740 24.06 -27.35 -8.90
CA GLU A 740 23.97 -28.36 -9.98
C GLU A 740 22.50 -28.76 -10.23
N GLN A 741 22.10 -28.85 -11.51
CA GLN A 741 20.78 -29.35 -11.92
C GLN A 741 20.68 -30.86 -11.65
N SER A 742 19.86 -31.28 -10.69
CA SER A 742 19.46 -32.67 -10.48
C SER A 742 18.03 -32.74 -9.96
N SER A 743 17.41 -33.92 -10.07
CA SER A 743 16.01 -34.26 -9.71
C SER A 743 15.50 -33.79 -8.34
N ASP A 744 16.39 -33.36 -7.43
CA ASP A 744 16.10 -33.02 -6.04
C ASP A 744 15.39 -31.67 -5.87
N THR A 745 15.47 -30.75 -6.84
CA THR A 745 14.75 -29.47 -6.78
C THR A 745 13.23 -29.64 -6.87
N SER A 746 12.75 -30.71 -7.50
CA SER A 746 11.32 -31.01 -7.64
C SER A 746 10.70 -31.51 -6.33
N LEU A 747 11.44 -32.31 -5.55
CA LEU A 747 11.02 -32.86 -4.27
C LEU A 747 11.02 -31.79 -3.17
N LEU A 748 12.06 -30.96 -3.10
CA LEU A 748 12.13 -29.84 -2.14
C LEU A 748 10.99 -28.83 -2.34
N ASN A 749 10.56 -28.64 -3.59
CA ASN A 749 9.41 -27.78 -3.91
C ASN A 749 8.05 -28.40 -3.55
N ILE A 750 7.91 -29.74 -3.52
CA ILE A 750 6.66 -30.40 -3.10
C ILE A 750 6.53 -30.39 -1.58
N GLU A 751 7.63 -30.55 -0.86
CA GLU A 751 7.68 -30.54 0.60
C GLU A 751 7.28 -29.18 1.20
N SER A 752 7.56 -28.05 0.53
CA SER A 752 7.08 -26.73 0.97
C SER A 752 5.64 -26.42 0.56
N PHE A 753 5.16 -26.98 -0.56
CA PHE A 753 3.85 -26.69 -1.15
C PHE A 753 2.69 -27.47 -0.51
N LEU A 754 2.92 -28.74 -0.19
CA LEU A 754 1.89 -29.65 0.32
C LEU A 754 1.30 -29.22 1.69
N PRO A 755 2.11 -28.76 2.67
CA PRO A 755 1.61 -28.23 3.94
C PRO A 755 0.59 -27.09 3.78
N ASP A 756 0.88 -26.13 2.90
CA ASP A 756 0.02 -24.97 2.68
C ASP A 756 -1.31 -25.38 2.06
N CYS A 757 -1.31 -26.32 1.12
CA CYS A 757 -2.54 -26.88 0.54
C CYS A 757 -3.41 -27.56 1.59
N VAL A 758 -2.80 -28.35 2.48
CA VAL A 758 -3.50 -29.05 3.57
C VAL A 758 -4.07 -28.02 4.57
N SER A 759 -3.31 -26.98 4.90
CA SER A 759 -3.77 -25.92 5.80
C SER A 759 -4.94 -25.12 5.21
N ASN A 760 -4.86 -24.75 3.93
CA ASN A 760 -5.93 -24.04 3.22
C ASN A 760 -7.19 -24.90 3.09
N ALA A 761 -7.04 -26.19 2.75
CA ALA A 761 -8.16 -27.13 2.72
C ALA A 761 -8.77 -27.34 4.12
N ALA A 762 -7.96 -27.36 5.18
CA ALA A 762 -8.47 -27.47 6.55
C ALA A 762 -9.30 -26.25 6.96
N CYS A 763 -8.87 -25.04 6.61
CA CYS A 763 -9.64 -23.80 6.82
C CYS A 763 -10.99 -23.84 6.07
N LEU A 764 -10.99 -24.37 4.85
CA LEU A 764 -12.21 -24.61 4.06
C LEU A 764 -13.19 -25.54 4.77
N LEU A 765 -12.69 -26.69 5.23
CA LEU A 765 -13.51 -27.66 5.96
C LEU A 765 -14.01 -27.10 7.30
N GLU A 766 -13.25 -26.25 7.97
CA GLU A 766 -13.63 -25.66 9.26
C GLU A 766 -14.92 -24.84 9.19
N THR A 767 -15.10 -24.09 8.10
CA THR A 767 -16.27 -23.23 7.94
C THR A 767 -17.46 -24.04 7.41
N VAL A 768 -17.25 -24.84 6.35
CA VAL A 768 -18.32 -25.53 5.64
C VAL A 768 -18.93 -26.71 6.44
N LEU A 769 -18.14 -27.38 7.29
CA LEU A 769 -18.60 -28.52 8.10
C LEU A 769 -19.31 -28.11 9.41
N GLN A 770 -19.66 -26.83 9.58
CA GLN A 770 -20.53 -26.41 10.68
C GLN A 770 -22.00 -26.75 10.39
N ASN A 771 -22.38 -26.84 9.12
CA ASN A 771 -23.74 -27.14 8.69
C ASN A 771 -24.07 -28.64 8.76
N ALA A 772 -25.14 -29.01 9.48
CA ALA A 772 -25.53 -30.41 9.67
C ALA A 772 -25.89 -31.14 8.36
N ASP A 773 -26.57 -30.50 7.42
CA ASP A 773 -26.94 -31.13 6.15
C ASP A 773 -25.72 -31.40 5.27
N THR A 774 -24.78 -30.46 5.23
CA THR A 774 -23.50 -30.61 4.51
C THR A 774 -22.66 -31.72 5.15
N CYS A 775 -22.59 -31.77 6.48
CA CYS A 775 -21.96 -32.87 7.21
C CYS A 775 -22.57 -34.23 6.85
N ARG A 776 -23.90 -34.35 6.79
CA ARG A 776 -24.56 -35.60 6.42
C ARG A 776 -24.09 -36.11 5.06
N ILE A 777 -24.11 -35.24 4.04
CA ILE A 777 -23.69 -35.59 2.68
C ILE A 777 -22.17 -35.91 2.65
N PHE A 778 -21.36 -35.15 3.39
CA PHE A 778 -19.92 -35.39 3.51
C PHE A 778 -19.61 -36.77 4.12
N VAL A 779 -20.36 -37.18 5.15
CA VAL A 779 -20.24 -38.52 5.74
C VAL A 779 -20.71 -39.61 4.77
N GLU A 780 -21.86 -39.42 4.12
CA GLU A 780 -22.41 -40.37 3.14
C GLU A 780 -21.45 -40.62 1.97
N LYS A 781 -20.69 -39.60 1.56
CA LYS A 781 -19.70 -39.67 0.48
C LYS A 781 -18.28 -40.04 0.94
N LYS A 782 -18.11 -40.52 2.18
CA LYS A 782 -16.81 -40.92 2.74
C LYS A 782 -15.76 -39.79 2.82
N GLY A 783 -16.21 -38.57 3.05
CA GLY A 783 -15.32 -37.40 3.16
C GLY A 783 -14.40 -37.46 4.38
N ILE A 784 -14.82 -38.09 5.49
CA ILE A 784 -13.97 -38.24 6.69
C ILE A 784 -12.75 -39.09 6.34
N GLU A 785 -12.95 -40.17 5.59
CA GLU A 785 -11.90 -41.06 5.12
C GLU A 785 -10.92 -40.33 4.19
N ALA A 786 -11.42 -39.48 3.29
CA ALA A 786 -10.58 -38.65 2.42
C ALA A 786 -9.68 -37.69 3.23
N VAL A 787 -10.21 -37.08 4.30
CA VAL A 787 -9.41 -36.24 5.21
C VAL A 787 -8.36 -37.06 5.96
N LEU A 788 -8.71 -38.26 6.43
CA LEU A 788 -7.78 -39.13 7.16
C LEU A 788 -6.64 -39.66 6.28
N GLN A 789 -6.86 -39.83 4.97
CA GLN A 789 -5.79 -40.20 4.03
C GLN A 789 -4.65 -39.17 3.99
N LEU A 790 -4.93 -37.88 4.26
CA LEU A 790 -3.91 -36.83 4.31
C LEU A 790 -2.83 -37.07 5.38
N PHE A 791 -3.17 -37.79 6.45
CA PHE A 791 -2.22 -38.13 7.52
C PHE A 791 -1.19 -39.17 7.08
N THR A 792 -1.46 -39.91 6.01
CA THR A 792 -0.63 -41.04 5.53
C THR A 792 0.21 -40.69 4.30
N LEU A 793 0.27 -39.42 3.91
CA LEU A 793 0.93 -38.99 2.67
C LEU A 793 2.46 -39.19 2.71
N PRO A 794 3.04 -39.94 1.77
CA PRO A 794 4.48 -40.20 1.72
C PRO A 794 5.37 -38.95 1.57
N SER A 795 4.86 -37.90 0.90
CA SER A 795 5.63 -36.69 0.58
C SER A 795 5.44 -35.56 1.59
N MET A 796 4.80 -35.81 2.73
CA MET A 796 4.60 -34.83 3.79
C MET A 796 5.90 -34.62 4.61
N PRO A 797 6.31 -33.37 4.92
CA PRO A 797 7.47 -33.12 5.78
C PRO A 797 7.27 -33.66 7.19
N LEU A 798 8.32 -34.23 7.77
CA LEU A 798 8.29 -34.87 9.09
C LEU A 798 7.97 -33.92 10.28
N GLN A 799 8.07 -32.61 10.07
CA GLN A 799 7.90 -31.59 11.11
C GLN A 799 6.52 -30.90 11.11
N VAL A 800 5.69 -31.13 10.08
CA VAL A 800 4.38 -30.46 9.96
C VAL A 800 3.29 -31.29 10.62
N SER A 801 2.61 -30.70 11.62
CA SER A 801 1.51 -31.38 12.31
C SER A 801 0.15 -31.18 11.61
N VAL A 802 -0.13 -32.02 10.60
CA VAL A 802 -1.43 -32.08 9.88
C VAL A 802 -2.62 -32.18 10.85
N GLY A 803 -2.41 -32.87 11.98
CA GLY A 803 -3.41 -33.03 13.02
C GLY A 803 -3.90 -31.73 13.64
N GLN A 804 -3.05 -30.72 13.80
CA GLN A 804 -3.46 -29.44 14.39
C GLN A 804 -4.36 -28.65 13.43
N SER A 805 -3.99 -28.55 12.15
CA SER A 805 -4.77 -27.83 11.13
C SER A 805 -6.17 -28.42 10.98
N ILE A 806 -6.31 -29.75 10.95
CA ILE A 806 -7.61 -30.43 10.77
C ILE A 806 -8.42 -30.50 12.08
N SER A 807 -7.76 -30.45 13.24
CA SER A 807 -8.44 -30.56 14.55
C SER A 807 -9.51 -29.49 14.74
N VAL A 808 -9.29 -28.26 14.26
CA VAL A 808 -10.26 -27.18 14.40
C VAL A 808 -11.50 -27.47 13.57
N ALA A 809 -11.32 -27.92 12.33
CA ALA A 809 -12.43 -28.29 11.46
C ALA A 809 -13.29 -29.42 12.04
N PHE A 810 -12.65 -30.45 12.60
CA PHE A 810 -13.37 -31.57 13.20
C PHE A 810 -13.93 -31.28 14.59
N LYS A 811 -13.39 -30.29 15.31
CA LYS A 811 -14.00 -29.77 16.55
C LYS A 811 -15.28 -28.99 16.26
N ASN A 812 -15.30 -28.24 15.16
CA ASN A 812 -16.46 -27.47 14.70
C ASN A 812 -17.46 -28.33 13.90
N PHE A 813 -17.16 -29.62 13.70
CA PHE A 813 -18.03 -30.57 13.02
C PHE A 813 -19.40 -30.67 13.72
N SER A 814 -20.47 -30.74 12.94
CA SER A 814 -21.83 -30.76 13.48
C SER A 814 -22.01 -31.82 14.58
N PRO A 815 -22.52 -31.45 15.78
CA PRO A 815 -22.70 -32.38 16.90
C PRO A 815 -23.56 -33.60 16.56
N GLN A 816 -24.50 -33.45 15.62
CA GLN A 816 -25.43 -34.50 15.18
C GLN A 816 -24.72 -35.70 14.52
N HIS A 817 -23.55 -35.47 13.92
CA HIS A 817 -22.78 -36.49 13.22
C HIS A 817 -21.46 -36.87 13.93
N SER A 818 -21.24 -36.36 15.15
CA SER A 818 -20.04 -36.60 15.96
C SER A 818 -19.76 -38.08 16.23
N ALA A 819 -20.80 -38.91 16.41
CA ALA A 819 -20.65 -40.34 16.62
C ALA A 819 -20.11 -41.08 15.37
N SER A 820 -20.49 -40.64 14.17
CA SER A 820 -19.96 -41.22 12.92
C SER A 820 -18.48 -40.86 12.75
N LEU A 821 -18.14 -39.60 13.04
CA LEU A 821 -16.76 -39.12 13.04
C LEU A 821 -15.88 -39.90 14.02
N ALA A 822 -16.33 -40.05 15.27
CA ALA A 822 -15.61 -40.79 16.31
C ALA A 822 -15.31 -42.23 15.89
N ARG A 823 -16.30 -42.93 15.30
CA ARG A 823 -16.14 -44.31 14.83
C ARG A 823 -15.09 -44.44 13.74
N VAL A 824 -15.15 -43.60 12.70
CA VAL A 824 -14.22 -43.65 11.56
C VAL A 824 -12.80 -43.30 12.00
N VAL A 825 -12.61 -42.25 12.82
CA VAL A 825 -11.30 -41.86 13.36
C VAL A 825 -10.70 -42.96 14.24
N CYS A 826 -11.50 -43.55 15.14
CA CYS A 826 -11.04 -44.66 15.99
C CYS A 826 -10.69 -45.93 15.19
N SER A 827 -11.44 -46.22 14.12
CA SER A 827 -11.13 -47.33 13.21
C SER A 827 -9.80 -47.10 12.49
N PHE A 828 -9.60 -45.89 11.96
CA PHE A 828 -8.37 -45.51 11.27
C PHE A 828 -7.14 -45.52 12.20
N LEU A 829 -7.29 -45.00 13.42
CA LEU A 829 -6.25 -45.07 14.46
C LEU A 829 -5.89 -46.53 14.78
N ARG A 830 -6.88 -47.43 14.88
CA ARG A 830 -6.66 -48.86 15.13
C ARG A 830 -5.85 -49.52 14.02
N GLU A 831 -6.18 -49.25 12.77
CA GLU A 831 -5.47 -49.80 11.61
C GLU A 831 -4.04 -49.25 11.53
N HIS A 832 -3.86 -47.93 11.70
CA HIS A 832 -2.54 -47.30 11.64
C HIS A 832 -1.64 -47.76 12.79
N LEU A 833 -2.17 -47.92 14.00
CA LEU A 833 -1.42 -48.46 15.15
C LEU A 833 -0.93 -49.90 14.93
N LYS A 834 -1.73 -50.74 14.26
CA LYS A 834 -1.29 -52.10 13.90
C LYS A 834 -0.10 -52.06 12.94
N LEU A 835 -0.19 -51.23 11.89
CA LEU A 835 0.91 -51.01 10.94
C LEU A 835 2.16 -50.44 11.63
N THR A 836 2.00 -49.46 12.53
CA THR A 836 3.12 -48.90 13.30
C THR A 836 3.78 -49.96 14.16
N ASN A 837 3.01 -50.78 14.89
CA ASN A 837 3.56 -51.83 15.73
C ASN A 837 4.26 -52.92 14.91
N GLU A 838 3.72 -53.32 13.75
CA GLU A 838 4.39 -54.26 12.85
C GLU A 838 5.73 -53.71 12.35
N LEU A 839 5.78 -52.43 11.96
CA LEU A 839 7.02 -51.77 11.56
C LEU A 839 8.02 -51.64 12.71
N LEU A 840 7.57 -51.28 13.92
CA LEU A 840 8.41 -51.19 15.11
C LEU A 840 8.98 -52.57 15.51
N ILE A 841 8.19 -53.64 15.41
CA ILE A 841 8.67 -55.02 15.62
C ILE A 841 9.74 -55.39 14.59
N SER A 842 9.57 -54.96 13.33
CA SER A 842 10.55 -55.23 12.26
C SER A 842 11.92 -54.56 12.47
N VAL A 843 11.99 -53.49 13.28
CA VAL A 843 13.24 -52.82 13.65
C VAL A 843 14.06 -53.64 14.65
N GLY A 844 13.44 -54.59 15.36
CA GLY A 844 14.14 -55.60 16.16
C GLY A 844 15.10 -55.06 17.22
N GLY A 845 14.79 -53.89 17.81
CA GLY A 845 15.62 -53.25 18.84
C GLY A 845 16.90 -52.57 18.34
N THR A 846 17.10 -52.47 17.01
CA THR A 846 18.20 -51.69 16.43
C THR A 846 17.97 -50.19 16.60
N GLN A 847 19.04 -49.41 16.73
CA GLN A 847 18.95 -47.96 16.86
C GLN A 847 18.44 -47.35 15.55
N LEU A 848 17.40 -46.52 15.62
CA LEU A 848 16.81 -45.85 14.43
C LEU A 848 17.85 -45.11 13.56
N ALA A 849 18.93 -44.59 14.15
CA ALA A 849 20.00 -43.90 13.43
C ALA A 849 20.85 -44.83 12.54
N GLN A 850 20.97 -46.11 12.90
CA GLN A 850 21.80 -47.13 12.25
C GLN A 850 21.03 -47.92 11.16
N LEU A 851 19.74 -47.66 11.00
CA LEU A 851 18.92 -48.26 9.96
C LEU A 851 19.23 -47.68 8.58
N GLU A 852 19.04 -48.50 7.55
CA GLU A 852 19.03 -48.07 6.15
C GLU A 852 18.08 -46.87 5.97
N ALA A 853 18.52 -45.86 5.21
CA ALA A 853 17.81 -44.59 5.06
C ALA A 853 16.34 -44.78 4.64
N THR A 854 16.04 -45.75 3.77
CA THR A 854 14.68 -46.05 3.29
C THR A 854 13.78 -46.64 4.38
N LYS A 855 14.30 -47.53 5.24
CA LYS A 855 13.55 -48.11 6.38
C LYS A 855 13.37 -47.09 7.49
N ARG A 856 14.43 -46.31 7.79
CA ARG A 856 14.39 -45.22 8.77
C ARG A 856 13.32 -44.19 8.42
N THR A 857 13.28 -43.73 7.17
CA THR A 857 12.26 -42.77 6.71
C THR A 857 10.85 -43.34 6.78
N LYS A 858 10.64 -44.63 6.46
CA LYS A 858 9.33 -45.30 6.60
C LYS A 858 8.84 -45.33 8.05
N VAL A 859 9.73 -45.66 9.00
CA VAL A 859 9.39 -45.69 10.44
C VAL A 859 9.09 -44.28 10.95
N LEU A 860 9.94 -43.30 10.63
CA LEU A 860 9.75 -41.90 11.04
C LEU A 860 8.45 -41.30 10.49
N ARG A 861 8.10 -41.58 9.23
CA ARG A 861 6.82 -41.16 8.65
C ARG A 861 5.63 -41.82 9.35
N CYS A 862 5.70 -43.12 9.60
CA CYS A 862 4.61 -43.82 10.29
C CYS A 862 4.37 -43.28 11.71
N LEU A 863 5.45 -42.94 12.43
CA LEU A 863 5.39 -42.31 13.75
C LEU A 863 4.86 -40.87 13.70
N SER A 864 5.28 -40.07 12.72
CA SER A 864 4.77 -38.72 12.49
C SER A 864 3.27 -38.71 12.14
N SER A 865 2.82 -39.63 11.27
CA SER A 865 1.40 -39.86 10.98
C SER A 865 0.62 -40.25 12.24
N LEU A 866 1.19 -41.16 13.06
CA LEU A 866 0.57 -41.59 14.31
C LEU A 866 0.44 -40.43 15.31
N GLU A 867 1.46 -39.60 15.44
CA GLU A 867 1.42 -38.37 16.26
C GLU A 867 0.29 -37.44 15.79
N GLY A 868 0.15 -37.21 14.48
CA GLY A 868 -0.93 -36.41 13.91
C GLY A 868 -2.33 -36.96 14.24
N ILE A 869 -2.54 -38.27 14.08
CA ILE A 869 -3.83 -38.93 14.37
C ILE A 869 -4.13 -38.90 15.88
N LEU A 870 -3.11 -39.09 16.74
CA LEU A 870 -3.26 -39.00 18.19
C LEU A 870 -3.56 -37.57 18.64
N SER A 871 -2.93 -36.57 18.02
CA SER A 871 -3.22 -35.14 18.25
C SER A 871 -4.68 -34.82 17.92
N LEU A 872 -5.16 -35.27 16.75
CA LEU A 872 -6.57 -35.14 16.35
C LEU A 872 -7.50 -35.84 17.35
N SER A 873 -7.19 -37.08 17.73
CA SER A 873 -7.98 -37.85 18.70
C SER A 873 -8.04 -37.16 20.06
N ASN A 874 -6.92 -36.59 20.52
CA ASN A 874 -6.85 -35.82 21.77
C ASN A 874 -7.68 -34.52 21.69
N SER A 875 -7.65 -33.83 20.56
CA SER A 875 -8.49 -32.65 20.32
C SER A 875 -9.98 -33.00 20.37
N LEU A 876 -10.38 -34.12 19.75
CA LEU A 876 -11.77 -34.59 19.75
C LEU A 876 -12.24 -35.08 21.13
N LEU A 877 -11.35 -35.70 21.90
CA LEU A 877 -11.62 -36.11 23.30
C LEU A 877 -11.99 -34.94 24.20
N LYS A 878 -11.41 -33.76 23.96
CA LYS A 878 -11.76 -32.53 24.69
C LYS A 878 -13.15 -31.99 24.32
N GLY A 879 -13.70 -32.38 23.15
CA GLY A 879 -14.96 -31.86 22.60
C GLY A 879 -16.16 -32.79 22.72
N SER A 880 -15.97 -34.13 22.76
CA SER A 880 -17.08 -35.09 22.81
C SER A 880 -16.72 -36.37 23.58
N THR A 881 -17.64 -36.86 24.42
CA THR A 881 -17.49 -38.12 25.18
C THR A 881 -17.65 -39.37 24.30
N THR A 882 -18.11 -39.21 23.06
CA THR A 882 -18.33 -40.33 22.11
C THR A 882 -17.04 -41.04 21.71
N VAL A 883 -15.93 -40.30 21.61
CA VAL A 883 -14.60 -40.88 21.31
C VAL A 883 -14.14 -41.77 22.46
N VAL A 884 -14.40 -41.38 23.71
CA VAL A 884 -14.08 -42.21 24.90
C VAL A 884 -14.85 -43.54 24.85
N SER A 885 -16.14 -43.50 24.51
CA SER A 885 -16.92 -44.74 24.39
C SER A 885 -16.40 -45.64 23.27
N GLU A 886 -16.07 -45.08 22.09
CA GLU A 886 -15.57 -45.86 20.95
C GLU A 886 -14.17 -46.46 21.23
N LEU A 887 -13.26 -45.74 21.91
CA LEU A 887 -11.96 -46.26 22.34
C LEU A 887 -12.09 -47.38 23.39
N GLY A 888 -13.15 -47.37 24.19
CA GLY A 888 -13.46 -48.40 25.17
C GLY A 888 -14.14 -49.64 24.58
N THR A 889 -14.64 -49.58 23.35
CA THR A 889 -15.21 -50.75 22.66
C THR A 889 -14.12 -51.72 22.20
N SER A 890 -14.44 -53.02 22.07
CA SER A 890 -13.49 -54.05 21.60
C SER A 890 -12.27 -54.26 22.54
N ASP A 891 -12.52 -54.53 23.82
CA ASP A 891 -11.51 -55.01 24.79
C ASP A 891 -10.27 -54.10 24.98
N SER A 892 -10.42 -52.80 24.69
CA SER A 892 -9.36 -51.78 24.75
C SER A 892 -8.12 -52.13 23.91
N GLU A 893 -8.29 -52.83 22.78
CA GLU A 893 -7.18 -53.19 21.87
C GLU A 893 -6.33 -51.98 21.44
N VAL A 894 -6.98 -50.86 21.10
CA VAL A 894 -6.31 -49.61 20.71
C VAL A 894 -5.37 -49.10 21.80
N LEU A 895 -5.79 -49.17 23.07
CA LEU A 895 -4.97 -48.74 24.22
C LEU A 895 -3.80 -49.71 24.46
N LYS A 896 -4.02 -51.01 24.27
CA LYS A 896 -2.96 -52.03 24.37
C LYS A 896 -1.90 -51.81 23.28
N ASP A 897 -2.33 -51.58 22.04
CA ASP A 897 -1.43 -51.32 20.89
C ASP A 897 -0.70 -49.99 21.01
N LEU A 898 -1.35 -48.95 21.51
CA LEU A 898 -0.69 -47.67 21.83
C LEU A 898 0.36 -47.84 22.93
N GLY A 899 0.08 -48.65 23.96
CA GLY A 899 1.03 -48.96 25.03
C GLY A 899 2.27 -49.71 24.53
N ARG A 900 2.13 -50.58 23.51
CA ARG A 900 3.26 -51.24 22.85
C ARG A 900 4.14 -50.26 22.09
N ALA A 901 3.53 -49.41 21.25
CA ALA A 901 4.25 -48.38 20.51
C ALA A 901 4.97 -47.40 21.45
N TYR A 902 4.30 -46.96 22.53
CA TYR A 902 4.88 -46.07 23.54
C TYR A 902 6.11 -46.67 24.23
N ARG A 903 6.06 -47.96 24.59
CA ARG A 903 7.20 -48.66 25.20
C ARG A 903 8.40 -48.71 24.27
N GLU A 904 8.18 -49.01 22.99
CA GLU A 904 9.26 -49.07 22.00
C GLU A 904 9.86 -47.67 21.73
N ILE A 905 9.03 -46.62 21.66
CA ILE A 905 9.52 -45.25 21.52
C ILE A 905 10.39 -44.85 22.72
N LEU A 906 9.95 -45.14 23.95
CA LEU A 906 10.75 -44.90 25.15
C LEU A 906 12.08 -45.66 25.12
N TRP A 907 12.06 -46.91 24.63
CA TRP A 907 13.26 -47.72 24.45
C TRP A 907 14.25 -47.08 23.46
N GLN A 908 13.76 -46.62 22.31
CA GLN A 908 14.57 -45.91 21.30
C GLN A 908 15.14 -44.58 21.81
N ILE A 909 14.38 -43.83 22.62
CA ILE A 909 14.86 -42.61 23.30
C ILE A 909 16.01 -42.96 24.25
N SER A 910 15.87 -44.03 25.05
CA SER A 910 16.92 -44.51 25.95
C SER A 910 18.19 -44.90 25.19
N LEU A 911 18.06 -45.69 24.12
CA LEU A 911 19.19 -46.09 23.26
C LEU A 911 19.93 -44.89 22.66
N CYS A 912 19.22 -43.83 22.28
CA CYS A 912 19.82 -42.60 21.78
C CYS A 912 20.55 -41.79 22.86
N CYS A 913 20.05 -41.82 24.10
CA CYS A 913 20.71 -41.18 25.25
C CYS A 913 22.02 -41.92 25.62
N ASP A 914 22.02 -43.26 25.59
CA ASP A 914 23.19 -44.07 25.90
C ASP A 914 24.29 -43.94 24.84
N CYS A 915 23.94 -43.87 23.55
CA CYS A 915 24.92 -43.64 22.46
C CYS A 915 25.65 -42.29 22.56
N LYS A 916 24.98 -41.22 23.02
CA LYS A 916 25.61 -39.90 23.25
C LYS A 916 26.59 -39.89 24.42
N VAL A 917 26.45 -40.84 25.35
CA VAL A 917 27.37 -41.04 26.49
C VAL A 917 28.62 -41.82 26.05
N ASP A 918 28.46 -42.79 25.15
CA ASP A 918 29.58 -43.57 24.59
C ASP A 918 30.42 -42.77 23.57
N GLU A 919 29.81 -41.89 22.75
CA GLU A 919 30.58 -40.96 21.90
C GLU A 919 31.43 -39.97 22.72
N LYS A 920 30.96 -39.54 23.90
CA LYS A 920 31.76 -38.71 24.81
C LYS A 920 32.89 -39.48 25.50
N ARG A 921 32.73 -40.79 25.74
CA ARG A 921 33.78 -41.65 26.30
C ARG A 921 34.87 -42.00 25.29
N ASN A 922 34.54 -42.12 24.00
CA ASN A 922 35.51 -42.43 22.95
C ASN A 922 36.41 -41.26 22.52
N VAL A 923 36.23 -40.06 23.09
CA VAL A 923 37.08 -38.86 22.84
C VAL A 923 38.11 -38.64 23.96
N GLU A 924 38.08 -39.44 25.04
CA GLU A 924 39.18 -39.46 26.00
C GLU A 924 40.30 -40.38 25.48
N PRO A 925 41.53 -39.88 25.23
CA PRO A 925 42.65 -40.73 24.89
C PRO A 925 43.04 -41.56 26.12
N GLU A 926 43.28 -42.87 25.93
CA GLU A 926 43.91 -43.69 26.97
C GLU A 926 45.23 -43.02 27.42
N PRO A 927 45.55 -43.02 28.72
CA PRO A 927 46.76 -42.39 29.21
C PRO A 927 47.96 -43.28 28.91
N GLY A 928 48.73 -42.88 27.89
CA GLY A 928 50.10 -43.30 27.63
C GLY A 928 51.01 -42.08 27.54
#